data_AF-A0A9D8JAX6-F1
#
_entry.id   AF-A0A9D8JAX6-F1
#
_cell.length_a   1.000
_cell.length_b   1.000
_cell.length_c   1.000
_cell.angle_alpha   90.00
_cell.angle_beta   90.00
_cell.angle_gamma   90.00
#
_symmetry.space_group_name_H-M   'P 1'
#
loop_
_entity.id
_entity.type
_entity.pdbx_description
1 polymer ?
#
loop_
_entity_poly.entity_id
_entity_poly.type
_entity_poly.pdbx_seq_one_letter_code
_entity_poly.pdbx_strand_id
1 'polypeptide(L)'
;SQGAEVVHLGHNRSVADIVRAAIEEDADGIAVSSYQGGHNEYFAYMVDMLRERGCEHIRVVVGGGGTIAPHEIEALERHGIEKIYTPEDGRTLGLVGMISDVIRRVGASRRAAYEFGPLNARDHRHLGRTISVLEGSVREDEASAVAATREHILRAIARNTRKAPVIGLTGTGGAGKSSLNDELIQRFVRHFPDAQIAVVAVDPTRRRSGGALLGDRIRMNSLSAPNVYMRSLATRRRNLATSAVLKDVISLYQLAGFDLVIVETAGIGQSDTEVIDLVDLPIYVMTSEYGAASQLEKIDMLDFAEMVVLNKFERRGAEDALRDVKKQWRRNHPDQLAAPPADIPVYPTIASRFNDPGVNRLFAAICSRLQSKAVNARSWNVQDPGPTEFTSRDPLIPGSRSRYLAEIAAGGRKADTDIERVASSASRAYALYESLKALRDPALPAPAQPYGSAPTGGDAALTRLREEYDSALAAVGAEGLGELRAWPARVTSITDPEYVYKVRGREVRGENYSETLSRNRIPKLLAPKTRDWGDILRFVMRENLPGAYPYTAGVYPYRREQEDPIRMFAGEGSPERTNRRFHYLARGQASTRLSTAFDSTTLYGEDPDTRPDIYGRTGNSGVSIATLDDMKKLYSGFDLCAPTTSVSMTINGPAPMLLAMFMNTAIDQQVECFLKA
;
A
#
# COMPACT_ATOMS: atom_id res chain seq x y z
N SER A 1 -8.71 -24.90 3.74
CA SER A 1 -7.31 -24.75 3.29
C SER A 1 -6.79 -26.13 2.92
N GLN A 2 -6.07 -26.24 1.81
CA GLN A 2 -5.80 -27.53 1.16
C GLN A 2 -4.37 -28.05 1.35
N GLY A 3 -3.62 -27.52 2.33
CA GLY A 3 -2.32 -28.08 2.70
C GLY A 3 -1.09 -27.62 1.91
N ALA A 4 -1.21 -26.67 0.98
CA ALA A 4 -0.07 -26.17 0.20
C ALA A 4 0.82 -25.16 0.96
N GLU A 5 2.12 -25.19 0.68
CA GLU A 5 3.08 -24.12 1.02
C GLU A 5 3.05 -23.10 -0.12
N VAL A 6 2.70 -21.85 0.18
CA VAL A 6 2.51 -20.79 -0.83
C VAL A 6 3.57 -19.71 -0.64
N VAL A 7 4.50 -19.62 -1.59
CA VAL A 7 5.44 -18.49 -1.70
C VAL A 7 4.73 -17.35 -2.42
N HIS A 8 4.29 -16.35 -1.67
CA HIS A 8 3.51 -15.25 -2.23
C HIS A 8 4.42 -14.09 -2.64
N LEU A 9 4.43 -13.74 -3.93
CA LEU A 9 5.26 -12.65 -4.46
C LEU A 9 4.56 -11.28 -4.46
N GLY A 10 3.27 -11.22 -4.16
CA GLY A 10 2.49 -9.98 -4.23
C GLY A 10 2.09 -9.60 -5.65
N HIS A 11 2.09 -8.30 -5.95
CA HIS A 11 1.69 -7.73 -7.23
C HIS A 11 2.88 -7.09 -7.96
N ASN A 12 2.70 -6.74 -9.24
CA ASN A 12 3.71 -6.08 -10.08
C ASN A 12 5.04 -6.86 -10.14
N ARG A 13 4.98 -8.08 -10.70
CA ARG A 13 6.17 -8.91 -10.89
C ARG A 13 6.44 -9.11 -12.38
N SER A 14 7.70 -9.01 -12.77
CA SER A 14 8.14 -9.38 -14.12
C SER A 14 8.03 -10.91 -14.28
N VAL A 15 7.97 -11.37 -15.53
CA VAL A 15 8.01 -12.82 -15.79
C VAL A 15 9.30 -13.43 -15.25
N ALA A 16 10.42 -12.72 -15.41
CA ALA A 16 11.73 -13.17 -14.93
C ALA A 16 11.76 -13.39 -13.42
N ASP A 17 11.12 -12.52 -12.63
CA ASP A 17 11.08 -12.66 -11.17
C ASP A 17 10.22 -13.84 -10.73
N ILE A 18 9.06 -14.04 -11.37
CA ILE A 18 8.17 -15.17 -11.07
C ILE A 18 8.86 -16.49 -11.41
N VAL A 19 9.46 -16.60 -12.59
CA VAL A 19 10.16 -17.81 -13.04
C VAL A 19 11.39 -18.07 -12.17
N ARG A 20 12.20 -17.05 -11.86
CA ARG A 20 13.34 -17.17 -10.95
C ARG A 20 12.89 -17.71 -9.59
N ALA A 21 11.88 -17.10 -8.98
CA ALA A 21 11.35 -17.55 -7.71
C ALA A 21 10.84 -19.00 -7.78
N ALA A 22 10.05 -19.36 -8.79
CA ALA A 22 9.53 -20.72 -8.92
C ALA A 22 10.65 -21.78 -9.04
N ILE A 23 11.76 -21.43 -9.71
CA ILE A 23 12.93 -22.31 -9.87
C ILE A 23 13.72 -22.44 -8.57
N GLU A 24 14.01 -21.33 -7.89
CA GLU A 24 14.73 -21.34 -6.61
C GLU A 24 13.94 -22.07 -5.51
N GLU A 25 12.62 -21.88 -5.50
CA GLU A 25 11.70 -22.54 -4.59
C GLU A 25 11.34 -23.96 -5.03
N ASP A 26 11.81 -24.44 -6.20
CA ASP A 26 11.50 -25.77 -6.76
C ASP A 26 9.99 -26.09 -6.71
N ALA A 27 9.18 -25.08 -7.04
CA ALA A 27 7.72 -25.09 -6.87
C ALA A 27 7.05 -26.05 -7.87
N ASP A 28 5.93 -26.66 -7.48
CA ASP A 28 5.15 -27.51 -8.39
C ASP A 28 4.35 -26.71 -9.44
N GLY A 29 3.99 -25.47 -9.12
CA GLY A 29 3.18 -24.63 -9.99
C GLY A 29 3.22 -23.15 -9.64
N ILE A 30 2.80 -22.36 -10.62
CA ILE A 30 2.73 -20.90 -10.58
C ILE A 30 1.25 -20.51 -10.77
N ALA A 31 0.74 -19.64 -9.89
CA ALA A 31 -0.59 -19.07 -10.02
C ALA A 31 -0.50 -17.55 -10.21
N VAL A 32 -0.99 -17.03 -11.35
CA VAL A 32 -0.85 -15.61 -11.71
C VAL A 32 -2.18 -15.00 -12.13
N SER A 33 -2.41 -13.75 -11.74
CA SER A 33 -3.58 -12.98 -12.19
C SER A 33 -3.18 -11.81 -13.09
N SER A 34 -3.81 -11.66 -14.26
CA SER A 34 -3.58 -10.52 -15.17
C SER A 34 -4.88 -9.79 -15.53
N TYR A 35 -4.92 -8.48 -15.27
CA TYR A 35 -6.08 -7.61 -15.50
C TYR A 35 -5.77 -6.36 -16.34
N GLN A 36 -4.53 -6.20 -16.80
CA GLN A 36 -4.05 -4.96 -17.45
C GLN A 36 -3.97 -5.07 -18.98
N GLY A 37 -4.25 -6.26 -19.55
CA GLY A 37 -3.93 -6.59 -20.93
C GLY A 37 -2.47 -7.09 -21.08
N GLY A 38 -2.06 -7.43 -22.31
CA GLY A 38 -0.74 -8.01 -22.59
C GLY A 38 -0.51 -9.40 -22.01
N HIS A 39 -1.59 -10.08 -21.60
CA HIS A 39 -1.53 -11.41 -21.00
C HIS A 39 -1.02 -12.48 -21.97
N ASN A 40 -1.26 -12.33 -23.27
CA ASN A 40 -0.81 -13.29 -24.26
C ASN A 40 0.72 -13.37 -24.28
N GLU A 41 1.38 -12.23 -24.46
CA GLU A 41 2.84 -12.11 -24.48
C GLU A 41 3.43 -12.47 -23.12
N TYR A 42 2.82 -12.00 -22.03
CA TYR A 42 3.30 -12.26 -20.67
C TYR A 42 3.31 -13.76 -20.33
N PHE A 43 2.21 -14.47 -20.63
CA PHE A 43 2.09 -15.89 -20.30
C PHE A 43 2.83 -16.79 -21.27
N ALA A 44 2.87 -16.46 -22.58
CA ALA A 44 3.70 -17.18 -23.54
C ALA A 44 5.18 -17.11 -23.14
N TYR A 45 5.67 -15.90 -22.83
CA TYR A 45 7.04 -15.68 -22.39
C TYR A 45 7.39 -16.43 -21.10
N MET A 46 6.45 -16.53 -20.16
CA MET A 46 6.64 -17.31 -18.93
C MET A 46 6.83 -18.81 -19.21
N VAL A 47 5.98 -19.38 -20.06
CA VAL A 47 6.08 -20.79 -20.46
C VAL A 47 7.38 -21.04 -21.21
N ASP A 48 7.77 -20.16 -22.13
CA ASP A 48 8.99 -20.28 -22.92
C ASP A 48 10.24 -20.21 -22.03
N MET A 49 10.29 -19.26 -21.08
CA MET A 49 11.40 -19.16 -20.13
C MET A 49 11.50 -20.38 -19.21
N LEU A 50 10.38 -21.00 -18.82
CA LEU A 50 10.39 -22.25 -18.06
C LEU A 50 10.96 -23.40 -18.90
N ARG A 51 10.58 -23.51 -20.17
CA ARG A 51 11.12 -24.52 -21.11
C ARG A 51 12.62 -24.36 -21.34
N GLU A 52 13.06 -23.13 -21.62
CA GLU A 52 14.47 -22.80 -21.84
C GLU A 52 15.35 -23.18 -20.64
N ARG A 53 14.80 -23.11 -19.42
CA ARG A 53 15.49 -23.49 -18.17
C ARG A 53 15.30 -24.95 -17.77
N GLY A 54 14.59 -25.76 -18.58
CA GLY A 54 14.30 -27.15 -18.30
C GLY A 54 13.35 -27.38 -17.12
N CYS A 55 12.47 -26.41 -16.85
CA CYS A 55 11.50 -26.40 -15.76
C CYS A 55 10.04 -26.46 -16.25
N GLU A 56 9.80 -27.07 -17.41
CA GLU A 56 8.47 -27.27 -18.01
C GLU A 56 7.49 -28.13 -17.17
N HIS A 57 7.99 -28.79 -16.13
CA HIS A 57 7.16 -29.52 -15.16
C HIS A 57 6.39 -28.59 -14.22
N ILE A 58 6.80 -27.31 -14.09
CA ILE A 58 6.13 -26.31 -13.26
C ILE A 58 4.86 -25.86 -13.99
N ARG A 59 3.70 -26.17 -13.41
CA ARG A 59 2.39 -25.87 -14.04
C ARG A 59 2.00 -24.42 -13.85
N VAL A 60 1.69 -23.72 -14.94
CA VAL A 60 1.23 -22.33 -14.89
C VAL A 60 -0.29 -22.28 -14.95
N VAL A 61 -0.90 -21.69 -13.94
CA VAL A 61 -2.34 -21.50 -13.81
C VAL A 61 -2.66 -20.01 -13.73
N VAL A 62 -3.70 -19.59 -14.44
CA VAL A 62 -3.96 -18.17 -14.71
C VAL A 62 -5.41 -17.78 -14.43
N GLY A 63 -5.65 -16.52 -14.05
CA GLY A 63 -6.96 -15.89 -14.07
C GLY A 63 -6.89 -14.42 -14.50
N GLY A 64 -7.92 -13.90 -15.18
CA GLY A 64 -7.94 -12.50 -15.61
C GLY A 64 -9.33 -11.88 -15.71
N GLY A 65 -10.33 -12.52 -15.10
CA GLY A 65 -11.73 -12.12 -15.23
C GLY A 65 -12.17 -12.11 -16.71
N GLY A 66 -12.83 -11.04 -17.14
CA GLY A 66 -13.27 -10.86 -18.53
C GLY A 66 -12.20 -10.30 -19.48
N THR A 67 -10.96 -10.12 -19.02
CA THR A 67 -9.88 -9.50 -19.82
C THR A 67 -9.32 -10.47 -20.86
N ILE A 68 -9.37 -11.77 -20.59
CA ILE A 68 -8.84 -12.83 -21.46
C ILE A 68 -10.00 -13.42 -22.25
N ALA A 69 -10.01 -13.20 -23.56
CA ALA A 69 -11.08 -13.68 -24.43
C ALA A 69 -11.00 -15.20 -24.66
N PRO A 70 -12.12 -15.89 -24.99
CA PRO A 70 -12.12 -17.34 -25.17
C PRO A 70 -11.08 -17.86 -26.17
N HIS A 71 -10.87 -17.17 -27.30
CA HIS A 71 -9.88 -17.56 -28.30
C HIS A 71 -8.42 -17.39 -27.80
N GLU A 72 -8.17 -16.44 -26.91
CA GLU A 72 -6.87 -16.25 -26.26
C GLU A 72 -6.61 -17.34 -25.23
N ILE A 73 -7.66 -17.76 -24.50
CA ILE A 73 -7.59 -18.90 -23.58
C ILE A 73 -7.14 -20.16 -24.33
N GLU A 74 -7.81 -20.49 -25.43
CA GLU A 74 -7.46 -21.63 -26.27
C GLU A 74 -6.05 -21.55 -26.84
N ALA A 75 -5.58 -20.34 -27.21
CA ALA A 75 -4.22 -20.14 -27.70
C ALA A 75 -3.17 -20.36 -26.60
N LEU A 76 -3.38 -19.78 -25.41
CA LEU A 76 -2.47 -19.88 -24.27
C LEU A 76 -2.43 -21.28 -23.67
N GLU A 77 -3.57 -21.96 -23.56
CA GLU A 77 -3.61 -23.35 -23.09
C GLU A 77 -2.90 -24.29 -24.09
N ARG A 78 -3.05 -24.06 -25.40
CA ARG A 78 -2.25 -24.77 -26.42
C ARG A 78 -0.75 -24.44 -26.34
N HIS A 79 -0.41 -23.20 -25.99
CA HIS A 79 0.99 -22.79 -25.86
C HIS A 79 1.68 -23.44 -24.66
N GLY A 80 0.93 -23.78 -23.60
CA GLY A 80 1.43 -24.55 -22.45
C GLY A 80 0.92 -24.11 -21.08
N ILE A 81 -0.02 -23.16 -21.02
CA ILE A 81 -0.72 -22.83 -19.76
C ILE A 81 -1.62 -24.02 -19.36
N GLU A 82 -1.54 -24.44 -18.10
CA GLU A 82 -2.26 -25.63 -17.62
C GLU A 82 -3.77 -25.39 -17.52
N LYS A 83 -4.16 -24.20 -17.04
CA LYS A 83 -5.56 -23.79 -16.96
C LYS A 83 -5.68 -22.27 -16.83
N ILE A 84 -6.57 -21.67 -17.63
CA ILE A 84 -7.07 -20.31 -17.38
C ILE A 84 -8.49 -20.40 -16.82
N TYR A 85 -8.71 -19.85 -15.62
CA TYR A 85 -10.03 -19.79 -15.00
C TYR A 85 -10.79 -18.54 -15.43
N THR A 86 -12.00 -18.77 -15.94
CA THR A 86 -12.94 -17.73 -16.37
C THR A 86 -13.92 -17.36 -15.25
N PRO A 87 -14.65 -16.23 -15.37
CA PRO A 87 -15.76 -15.93 -14.47
C PRO A 87 -16.81 -17.04 -14.40
N GLU A 88 -17.03 -17.75 -15.51
CA GLU A 88 -17.99 -18.86 -15.59
C GLU A 88 -17.51 -20.11 -14.84
N ASP A 89 -16.20 -20.41 -14.89
CA ASP A 89 -15.59 -21.44 -14.03
C ASP A 89 -15.80 -21.09 -12.56
N GLY A 90 -15.62 -19.81 -12.19
CA GLY A 90 -15.88 -19.31 -10.84
C GLY A 90 -17.32 -19.51 -10.39
N ARG A 91 -18.30 -19.30 -11.29
CA ARG A 91 -19.72 -19.53 -11.04
C ARG A 91 -20.05 -21.02 -10.87
N THR A 92 -19.40 -21.88 -11.65
CA THR A 92 -19.72 -23.32 -11.72
C THR A 92 -19.03 -24.13 -10.62
N LEU A 93 -17.72 -23.91 -10.43
CA LEU A 93 -16.90 -24.66 -9.46
C LEU A 93 -16.93 -24.02 -8.07
N GLY A 94 -17.26 -22.72 -7.99
CA GLY A 94 -17.02 -21.92 -6.81
C GLY A 94 -15.53 -21.70 -6.52
N LEU A 95 -15.22 -20.75 -5.64
CA LEU A 95 -13.82 -20.42 -5.30
C LEU A 95 -13.05 -21.63 -4.74
N VAL A 96 -13.68 -22.42 -3.86
CA VAL A 96 -13.04 -23.60 -3.26
C VAL A 96 -12.81 -24.68 -4.30
N GLY A 97 -13.78 -24.91 -5.21
CA GLY A 97 -13.66 -25.90 -6.28
C GLY A 97 -12.55 -25.54 -7.27
N MET A 98 -12.40 -24.27 -7.64
CA MET A 98 -11.28 -23.83 -8.47
C MET A 98 -9.94 -24.14 -7.81
N ILE A 99 -9.75 -23.78 -6.53
CA ILE A 99 -8.48 -24.07 -5.83
C ILE A 99 -8.23 -25.58 -5.70
N SER A 100 -9.27 -26.40 -5.46
CA SER A 100 -9.15 -27.86 -5.48
C SER A 100 -8.64 -28.38 -6.82
N ASP A 101 -9.15 -27.83 -7.90
CA ASP A 101 -8.73 -28.20 -9.25
C ASP A 101 -7.28 -27.77 -9.53
N VAL A 102 -6.86 -26.58 -9.06
CA VAL A 102 -5.46 -26.13 -9.11
C VAL A 102 -4.53 -27.13 -8.43
N ILE A 103 -4.80 -27.46 -7.16
CA ILE A 103 -3.94 -28.38 -6.38
C ILE A 103 -3.87 -29.75 -7.06
N ARG A 104 -4.99 -30.25 -7.58
CA ARG A 104 -5.05 -31.53 -8.29
C ARG A 104 -4.20 -31.52 -9.57
N ARG A 105 -4.29 -30.48 -10.39
CA ARG A 105 -3.53 -30.35 -11.64
C ARG A 105 -2.05 -30.21 -11.40
N VAL A 106 -1.68 -29.32 -10.49
CA VAL A 106 -0.29 -29.07 -10.09
C VAL A 106 0.33 -30.36 -9.54
N GLY A 107 -0.36 -31.05 -8.62
CA GLY A 107 0.11 -32.31 -8.04
C GLY A 107 0.16 -33.51 -9.01
N ALA A 108 -0.52 -33.43 -10.16
CA ALA A 108 -0.47 -34.47 -11.19
C ALA A 108 0.81 -34.38 -12.06
N SER A 109 1.52 -33.24 -12.04
CA SER A 109 2.75 -33.06 -12.81
C SER A 109 3.84 -34.02 -12.32
N ARG A 110 4.49 -34.73 -13.26
CA ARG A 110 5.62 -35.63 -12.95
C ARG A 110 6.93 -34.89 -13.21
N ARG A 111 7.87 -35.06 -12.29
CA ARG A 111 9.24 -34.55 -12.41
C ARG A 111 10.15 -35.64 -12.93
N ALA A 112 11.24 -35.27 -13.60
CA ALA A 112 12.28 -36.23 -13.96
C ALA A 112 12.95 -36.80 -12.69
N ALA A 113 13.48 -38.03 -12.79
CA ALA A 113 14.27 -38.62 -11.72
C ALA A 113 15.45 -37.69 -11.39
N TYR A 114 15.69 -37.47 -10.10
CA TYR A 114 16.74 -36.57 -9.65
C TYR A 114 18.04 -37.33 -9.43
N GLU A 115 19.12 -36.85 -10.06
CA GLU A 115 20.48 -37.33 -9.85
C GLU A 115 21.32 -36.24 -9.19
N PHE A 116 21.98 -36.56 -8.08
CA PHE A 116 22.84 -35.62 -7.38
C PHE A 116 24.19 -35.49 -8.10
N GLY A 117 24.58 -34.26 -8.43
CA GLY A 117 25.83 -33.93 -9.10
C GLY A 117 26.60 -32.82 -8.38
N PRO A 118 27.69 -32.31 -8.99
CA PRO A 118 28.44 -31.18 -8.47
C PRO A 118 27.55 -29.93 -8.35
N LEU A 119 27.58 -29.28 -7.19
CA LEU A 119 26.81 -28.07 -6.93
C LEU A 119 27.54 -26.80 -7.42
N ASN A 120 26.77 -25.82 -7.88
CA ASN A 120 27.24 -24.50 -8.28
C ASN A 120 26.25 -23.45 -7.77
N ALA A 121 26.74 -22.38 -7.14
CA ALA A 121 25.94 -21.25 -6.64
C ALA A 121 25.01 -20.64 -7.71
N ARG A 122 25.37 -20.72 -9.00
CA ARG A 122 24.58 -20.18 -10.12
C ARG A 122 23.60 -21.17 -10.74
N ASP A 123 23.66 -22.46 -10.38
CA ASP A 123 22.70 -23.46 -10.84
C ASP A 123 21.51 -23.53 -9.88
N HIS A 124 20.66 -22.51 -9.94
CA HIS A 124 19.54 -22.34 -9.01
C HIS A 124 18.55 -23.51 -9.08
N ARG A 125 18.37 -24.11 -10.27
CA ARG A 125 17.50 -25.27 -10.48
C ARG A 125 18.03 -26.49 -9.72
N HIS A 126 19.31 -26.80 -9.88
CA HIS A 126 19.91 -27.95 -9.20
C HIS A 126 19.93 -27.74 -7.68
N LEU A 127 20.23 -26.52 -7.21
CA LEU A 127 20.18 -26.16 -5.79
C LEU A 127 18.77 -26.32 -5.20
N GLY A 128 17.76 -25.72 -5.82
CA GLY A 128 16.37 -25.80 -5.36
C GLY A 128 15.91 -27.25 -5.24
N ARG A 129 16.20 -28.08 -6.25
CA ARG A 129 15.86 -29.50 -6.23
C ARG A 129 16.61 -30.29 -5.16
N THR A 130 17.90 -30.00 -4.95
CA THR A 130 18.69 -30.67 -3.90
C THR A 130 18.11 -30.37 -2.51
N ILE A 131 17.70 -29.11 -2.28
CA ILE A 131 17.08 -28.70 -1.01
C ILE A 131 15.75 -29.42 -0.80
N SER A 132 14.87 -29.50 -1.82
CA SER A 132 13.61 -30.24 -1.72
C SER A 132 13.81 -31.73 -1.35
N VAL A 133 14.88 -32.35 -1.85
CA VAL A 133 15.25 -33.73 -1.49
C VAL A 133 15.72 -33.84 -0.03
N LEU A 134 16.49 -32.86 0.46
CA LEU A 134 16.92 -32.79 1.87
C LEU A 134 15.74 -32.60 2.83
N GLU A 135 14.79 -31.74 2.46
CA GLU A 135 13.55 -31.47 3.19
C GLU A 135 12.61 -32.68 3.29
N GLY A 136 12.83 -33.71 2.47
CA GLY A 136 11.92 -34.85 2.35
C GLY A 136 10.60 -34.48 1.66
N SER A 137 10.57 -33.40 0.87
CA SER A 137 9.44 -32.94 0.06
C SER A 137 9.25 -33.81 -1.19
N VAL A 138 9.09 -35.11 -1.01
CA VAL A 138 8.99 -36.08 -2.10
C VAL A 138 7.74 -36.94 -1.96
N ARG A 139 7.20 -37.36 -3.11
CA ARG A 139 6.00 -38.17 -3.17
C ARG A 139 6.24 -39.54 -2.55
N GLU A 140 5.18 -40.15 -1.99
CA GLU A 140 5.27 -41.46 -1.33
C GLU A 140 5.82 -42.57 -2.24
N ASP A 141 5.54 -42.49 -3.54
CA ASP A 141 6.01 -43.41 -4.57
C ASP A 141 7.52 -43.28 -4.91
N GLU A 142 8.17 -42.16 -4.55
CA GLU A 142 9.60 -41.90 -4.78
C GLU A 142 10.46 -42.08 -3.52
N ALA A 143 9.83 -42.31 -2.36
CA ALA A 143 10.47 -42.22 -1.04
C ALA A 143 11.74 -43.08 -0.89
N SER A 144 11.76 -44.29 -1.45
CA SER A 144 12.90 -45.21 -1.33
C SER A 144 14.11 -44.78 -2.19
N ALA A 145 13.89 -44.34 -3.43
CA ALA A 145 14.95 -43.86 -4.31
C ALA A 145 15.52 -42.52 -3.82
N VAL A 146 14.66 -41.67 -3.27
CA VAL A 146 15.07 -40.38 -2.69
C VAL A 146 15.87 -40.57 -1.42
N ALA A 147 15.58 -41.59 -0.59
CA ALA A 147 16.33 -41.86 0.63
C ALA A 147 17.82 -42.12 0.35
N ALA A 148 18.13 -42.95 -0.65
CA ALA A 148 19.52 -43.22 -1.06
C ALA A 148 20.22 -41.95 -1.57
N THR A 149 19.51 -41.13 -2.35
CA THR A 149 20.03 -39.87 -2.88
C THR A 149 20.27 -38.86 -1.76
N ARG A 150 19.36 -38.76 -0.79
CA ARG A 150 19.50 -37.91 0.40
C ARG A 150 20.73 -38.28 1.21
N GLU A 151 20.99 -39.56 1.42
CA GLU A 151 22.19 -40.04 2.09
C GLU A 151 23.48 -39.67 1.32
N HIS A 152 23.43 -39.74 -0.03
CA HIS A 152 24.55 -39.27 -0.87
C HIS A 152 24.82 -37.77 -0.68
N ILE A 153 23.79 -36.93 -0.68
CA ILE A 153 23.92 -35.48 -0.43
C ILE A 153 24.53 -35.22 0.95
N LEU A 154 24.02 -35.87 2.00
CA LEU A 154 24.54 -35.72 3.37
C LEU A 154 26.02 -36.12 3.48
N ARG A 155 26.44 -37.18 2.78
CA ARG A 155 27.86 -37.57 2.71
C ARG A 155 28.72 -36.52 2.02
N ALA A 156 28.23 -35.89 0.95
CA ALA A 156 28.96 -34.83 0.26
C ALA A 156 29.08 -33.58 1.14
N ILE A 157 28.00 -33.19 1.81
CA ILE A 157 27.99 -32.11 2.80
C ILE A 157 29.00 -32.39 3.93
N ALA A 158 29.02 -33.60 4.50
CA ALA A 158 29.92 -33.96 5.58
C ALA A 158 31.41 -33.93 5.18
N ARG A 159 31.72 -34.09 3.88
CA ARG A 159 33.08 -34.00 3.34
C ARG A 159 33.47 -32.57 2.93
N ASN A 160 32.54 -31.62 2.98
CA ASN A 160 32.81 -30.24 2.59
C ASN A 160 33.80 -29.59 3.57
N THR A 161 34.85 -29.00 3.02
CA THR A 161 35.85 -28.22 3.77
C THR A 161 35.71 -26.72 3.56
N ARG A 162 34.88 -26.29 2.59
CA ARG A 162 34.63 -24.87 2.34
C ARG A 162 33.83 -24.28 3.50
N LYS A 163 34.22 -23.09 3.93
CA LYS A 163 33.50 -22.32 4.94
C LYS A 163 33.16 -20.96 4.36
N ALA A 164 31.87 -20.66 4.31
CA ALA A 164 31.35 -19.33 4.04
C ALA A 164 30.70 -18.80 5.32
N PRO A 165 30.87 -17.51 5.65
CA PRO A 165 30.24 -16.91 6.82
C PRO A 165 28.73 -17.05 6.77
N VAL A 166 28.14 -17.35 7.93
CA VAL A 166 26.70 -17.49 8.12
C VAL A 166 26.20 -16.41 9.08
N ILE A 167 25.35 -15.52 8.60
CA ILE A 167 24.66 -14.52 9.42
C ILE A 167 23.30 -15.08 9.83
N GLY A 168 22.98 -15.08 11.12
CA GLY A 168 21.67 -15.46 11.62
C GLY A 168 20.86 -14.24 12.05
N LEU A 169 19.78 -13.95 11.35
CA LEU A 169 18.79 -12.94 11.74
C LEU A 169 17.64 -13.62 12.48
N THR A 170 17.52 -13.37 13.77
CA THR A 170 16.41 -13.84 14.60
C THR A 170 15.76 -12.69 15.35
N GLY A 171 14.58 -12.89 15.90
CA GLY A 171 13.82 -11.81 16.52
C GLY A 171 12.32 -12.04 16.58
N THR A 172 11.63 -11.17 17.32
CA THR A 172 10.19 -11.27 17.52
C THR A 172 9.40 -11.14 16.23
N GLY A 173 8.23 -11.78 16.16
CA GLY A 173 7.33 -11.70 15.02
C GLY A 173 6.97 -10.24 14.70
N GLY A 174 7.15 -9.84 13.44
CA GLY A 174 6.83 -8.48 13.00
C GLY A 174 7.86 -7.41 13.39
N ALA A 175 9.02 -7.75 13.94
CA ALA A 175 10.09 -6.79 14.20
C ALA A 175 10.70 -6.15 12.93
N GLY A 176 10.41 -6.72 11.75
CA GLY A 176 10.89 -6.25 10.45
C GLY A 176 12.19 -6.93 10.02
N LYS A 177 12.38 -8.21 10.36
CA LYS A 177 13.54 -9.02 9.99
C LYS A 177 13.74 -9.10 8.49
N SER A 178 12.72 -9.54 7.74
CA SER A 178 12.81 -9.66 6.27
C SER A 178 13.02 -8.32 5.56
N SER A 179 12.46 -7.22 6.08
CA SER A 179 12.75 -5.87 5.57
C SER A 179 14.18 -5.41 5.86
N LEU A 180 14.69 -5.69 7.07
CA LEU A 180 16.09 -5.40 7.40
C LEU A 180 17.04 -6.26 6.58
N ASN A 181 16.69 -7.53 6.37
CA ASN A 181 17.44 -8.49 5.56
C ASN A 181 17.54 -7.99 4.11
N ASP A 182 16.43 -7.57 3.50
CA ASP A 182 16.43 -6.97 2.16
C ASP A 182 17.37 -5.75 2.06
N GLU A 183 17.27 -4.82 3.01
CA GLU A 183 18.14 -3.65 3.06
C GLU A 183 19.63 -4.02 3.24
N LEU A 184 19.94 -5.06 4.02
CA LEU A 184 21.30 -5.57 4.16
C LEU A 184 21.80 -6.22 2.87
N ILE A 185 20.98 -7.07 2.23
CA ILE A 185 21.29 -7.70 0.94
C ILE A 185 21.55 -6.63 -0.12
N GLN A 186 20.71 -5.59 -0.18
CA GLN A 186 20.90 -4.48 -1.12
C GLN A 186 22.28 -3.83 -0.96
N ARG A 187 22.74 -3.64 0.29
CA ARG A 187 24.08 -3.10 0.58
C ARG A 187 25.17 -4.09 0.20
N PHE A 188 25.01 -5.38 0.49
CA PHE A 188 25.97 -6.39 0.05
C PHE A 188 26.09 -6.46 -1.47
N VAL A 189 24.97 -6.47 -2.21
CA VAL A 189 24.96 -6.46 -3.69
C VAL A 189 25.63 -5.20 -4.23
N ARG A 190 25.38 -4.05 -3.62
CA ARG A 190 25.99 -2.77 -4.03
C ARG A 190 27.51 -2.72 -3.79
N HIS A 191 27.97 -3.20 -2.64
CA HIS A 191 29.38 -3.09 -2.23
C HIS A 191 30.23 -4.29 -2.68
N PHE A 192 29.61 -5.43 -2.92
CA PHE A 192 30.26 -6.68 -3.32
C PHE A 192 29.49 -7.34 -4.48
N PRO A 193 29.44 -6.72 -5.67
CA PRO A 193 28.62 -7.19 -6.80
C PRO A 193 29.01 -8.59 -7.31
N ASP A 194 30.27 -9.01 -7.10
CA ASP A 194 30.75 -10.34 -7.48
C ASP A 194 30.40 -11.43 -6.45
N ALA A 195 29.86 -11.03 -5.28
CA ALA A 195 29.59 -11.97 -4.20
C ALA A 195 28.36 -12.82 -4.45
N GLN A 196 28.51 -14.14 -4.36
CA GLN A 196 27.38 -15.06 -4.36
C GLN A 196 26.78 -15.12 -2.95
N ILE A 197 25.53 -14.70 -2.80
CA ILE A 197 24.83 -14.62 -1.51
C ILE A 197 23.66 -15.59 -1.51
N ALA A 198 23.62 -16.51 -0.54
CA ALA A 198 22.49 -17.39 -0.30
C ALA A 198 21.65 -16.90 0.88
N VAL A 199 20.33 -16.93 0.72
CA VAL A 199 19.37 -16.57 1.75
C VAL A 199 18.46 -17.76 2.01
N VAL A 200 18.29 -18.14 3.27
CA VAL A 200 17.27 -19.10 3.68
C VAL A 200 16.39 -18.45 4.74
N ALA A 201 15.09 -18.39 4.46
CA ALA A 201 14.10 -17.82 5.36
C ALA A 201 13.13 -18.89 5.84
N VAL A 202 12.85 -18.94 7.13
CA VAL A 202 12.00 -19.95 7.75
C VAL A 202 10.71 -19.31 8.25
N ASP A 203 9.57 -19.76 7.73
CA ASP A 203 8.24 -19.28 8.11
C ASP A 203 7.43 -20.35 8.86
N PRO A 204 6.54 -19.96 9.80
CA PRO A 204 5.77 -20.92 10.60
C PRO A 204 4.68 -21.62 9.78
N THR A 205 4.61 -22.96 9.87
CA THR A 205 3.51 -23.73 9.28
C THR A 205 2.20 -23.59 10.09
N ARG A 206 1.07 -23.45 9.40
CA ARG A 206 -0.25 -23.37 10.07
C ARG A 206 -0.73 -24.77 10.48
N ARG A 207 -0.81 -25.00 11.80
CA ARG A 207 -1.19 -26.30 12.41
C ARG A 207 -2.50 -26.90 11.88
N ARG A 208 -3.56 -26.08 11.72
CA ARG A 208 -4.90 -26.55 11.31
C ARG A 208 -4.98 -26.96 9.84
N SER A 209 -4.18 -26.33 8.97
CA SER A 209 -4.28 -26.51 7.52
C SER A 209 -3.24 -27.43 6.92
N GLY A 210 -2.13 -27.69 7.62
CA GLY A 210 -0.98 -28.42 7.09
C GLY A 210 -0.06 -27.59 6.18
N GLY A 211 -0.59 -26.56 5.49
CA GLY A 211 0.18 -25.65 4.64
C GLY A 211 0.79 -24.44 5.37
N ALA A 212 1.54 -23.63 4.61
CA ALA A 212 2.21 -22.42 5.10
C ALA A 212 2.02 -21.25 4.11
N LEU A 213 2.05 -20.02 4.62
CA LEU A 213 2.23 -18.82 3.81
C LEU A 213 3.67 -18.40 4.01
N LEU A 214 4.50 -18.61 2.99
CA LEU A 214 5.91 -18.24 2.99
C LEU A 214 5.98 -16.79 2.51
N GLY A 215 6.00 -15.89 3.48
CA GLY A 215 5.76 -14.47 3.33
C GLY A 215 7.02 -13.63 3.31
N ASP A 216 8.19 -14.17 3.66
CA ASP A 216 9.42 -13.37 3.71
C ASP A 216 9.87 -12.86 2.33
N ARG A 217 9.77 -13.69 1.29
CA ARG A 217 10.16 -13.32 -0.08
C ARG A 217 9.41 -12.09 -0.62
N ILE A 218 8.17 -11.85 -0.20
CA ILE A 218 7.39 -10.68 -0.66
C ILE A 218 8.05 -9.35 -0.29
N ARG A 219 8.85 -9.34 0.78
CA ARG A 219 9.51 -8.14 1.31
C ARG A 219 10.85 -7.86 0.65
N MET A 220 11.41 -8.80 -0.10
CA MET A 220 12.76 -8.71 -0.62
C MET A 220 12.77 -8.19 -2.07
N ASN A 221 13.14 -6.93 -2.25
CA ASN A 221 13.28 -6.30 -3.56
C ASN A 221 14.65 -6.60 -4.21
N SER A 222 15.65 -6.93 -3.40
CA SER A 222 17.04 -7.16 -3.85
C SER A 222 17.25 -8.50 -4.57
N LEU A 223 16.25 -9.39 -4.58
CA LEU A 223 16.30 -10.71 -5.24
C LEU A 223 16.27 -10.63 -6.78
N SER A 224 16.14 -9.43 -7.34
CA SER A 224 16.33 -9.21 -8.78
C SER A 224 17.80 -9.36 -9.19
N ALA A 225 18.74 -9.22 -8.24
CA ALA A 225 20.16 -9.35 -8.47
C ALA A 225 20.56 -10.81 -8.81
N PRO A 226 21.36 -11.04 -9.87
CA PRO A 226 21.67 -12.38 -10.37
C PRO A 226 22.60 -13.19 -9.45
N ASN A 227 23.28 -12.53 -8.51
CA ASN A 227 24.21 -13.12 -7.56
C ASN A 227 23.57 -13.43 -6.20
N VAL A 228 22.25 -13.32 -6.09
CA VAL A 228 21.49 -13.64 -4.87
C VAL A 228 20.58 -14.83 -5.15
N TYR A 229 20.65 -15.84 -4.29
CA TYR A 229 19.78 -17.00 -4.28
C TYR A 229 18.96 -17.00 -3.00
N MET A 230 17.65 -17.25 -3.06
CA MET A 230 16.82 -17.37 -1.86
C MET A 230 16.04 -18.69 -1.86
N ARG A 231 15.85 -19.27 -0.68
CA ARG A 231 14.91 -20.37 -0.44
C ARG A 231 14.03 -20.05 0.76
N SER A 232 12.72 -20.27 0.64
CA SER A 232 11.80 -20.25 1.77
C SER A 232 11.53 -21.66 2.28
N LEU A 233 11.61 -21.85 3.60
CA LEU A 233 11.34 -23.12 4.29
C LEU A 233 10.20 -22.96 5.29
N ALA A 234 9.47 -24.05 5.54
CA ALA A 234 8.42 -24.09 6.55
C ALA A 234 8.84 -24.92 7.78
N THR A 235 8.39 -24.56 8.99
CA THR A 235 8.75 -25.29 10.23
C THR A 235 8.15 -26.71 10.38
N ARG A 236 7.23 -27.10 9.50
CA ARG A 236 6.64 -28.46 9.34
C ARG A 236 6.51 -29.30 10.62
N ARG A 237 5.50 -29.04 11.45
CA ARG A 237 4.99 -29.85 12.61
C ARG A 237 6.02 -30.36 13.67
N ARG A 238 7.34 -30.30 13.48
CA ARG A 238 8.39 -30.78 14.39
C ARG A 238 9.57 -29.80 14.37
N ASN A 239 9.64 -28.88 15.35
CA ASN A 239 10.70 -27.86 15.46
C ASN A 239 12.12 -28.45 15.34
N LEU A 240 12.39 -29.56 16.04
CA LEU A 240 13.67 -30.29 15.99
C LEU A 240 14.09 -30.73 14.57
N ALA A 241 13.13 -31.06 13.71
CA ALA A 241 13.44 -31.47 12.34
C ALA A 241 13.82 -30.26 11.45
N THR A 242 13.35 -29.05 11.78
CA THR A 242 13.64 -27.84 11.01
C THR A 242 15.08 -27.38 11.23
N SER A 243 15.58 -27.42 12.46
CA SER A 243 16.97 -27.08 12.77
C SER A 243 17.97 -28.02 12.07
N ALA A 244 17.67 -29.32 12.02
CA ALA A 244 18.49 -30.29 11.29
C ALA A 244 18.54 -30.01 9.78
N VAL A 245 17.38 -29.81 9.15
CA VAL A 245 17.31 -29.48 7.71
C VAL A 245 17.99 -28.15 7.43
N LEU A 246 17.81 -27.14 8.28
CA LEU A 246 18.46 -25.84 8.12
C LEU A 246 19.98 -25.96 8.17
N LYS A 247 20.53 -26.76 9.09
CA LYS A 247 21.96 -27.07 9.15
C LYS A 247 22.47 -27.71 7.86
N ASP A 248 21.72 -28.67 7.33
CA ASP A 248 22.07 -29.35 6.07
C ASP A 248 22.05 -28.35 4.89
N VAL A 249 21.05 -27.46 4.83
CA VAL A 249 20.92 -26.42 3.79
C VAL A 249 22.04 -25.39 3.86
N ILE A 250 22.40 -24.91 5.06
CA ILE A 250 23.55 -24.00 5.25
C ILE A 250 24.83 -24.65 4.73
N SER A 251 25.06 -25.91 5.09
CA SER A 251 26.26 -26.64 4.68
C SER A 251 26.26 -26.94 3.18
N LEU A 252 25.08 -27.13 2.59
CA LEU A 252 24.91 -27.26 1.14
C LEU A 252 25.26 -25.97 0.39
N TYR A 253 24.88 -24.79 0.90
CA TYR A 253 25.30 -23.52 0.31
C TYR A 253 26.81 -23.32 0.34
N GLN A 254 27.46 -23.71 1.45
CA GLN A 254 28.91 -23.69 1.55
C GLN A 254 29.57 -24.63 0.52
N LEU A 255 29.02 -25.84 0.34
CA LEU A 255 29.47 -26.78 -0.68
C LEU A 255 29.32 -26.22 -2.10
N ALA A 256 28.17 -25.58 -2.39
CA ALA A 256 27.86 -24.96 -3.67
C ALA A 256 28.76 -23.76 -4.04
N GLY A 257 29.51 -23.23 -3.06
CA GLY A 257 30.45 -22.13 -3.27
C GLY A 257 29.83 -20.75 -3.14
N PHE A 258 28.77 -20.60 -2.33
CA PHE A 258 28.33 -19.27 -1.90
C PHE A 258 29.39 -18.61 -1.03
N ASP A 259 29.50 -17.29 -1.13
CA ASP A 259 30.46 -16.51 -0.37
C ASP A 259 29.90 -16.02 0.97
N LEU A 260 28.58 -15.86 1.07
CA LEU A 260 27.85 -15.45 2.27
C LEU A 260 26.53 -16.21 2.34
N VAL A 261 26.18 -16.70 3.53
CA VAL A 261 24.88 -17.29 3.82
C VAL A 261 24.15 -16.43 4.85
N ILE A 262 22.90 -16.08 4.59
CA ILE A 262 22.03 -15.36 5.52
C ILE A 262 20.84 -16.26 5.87
N VAL A 263 20.64 -16.48 7.16
CA VAL A 263 19.58 -17.29 7.73
C VAL A 263 18.61 -16.38 8.44
N GLU A 264 17.35 -16.37 8.02
CA GLU A 264 16.27 -15.69 8.71
C GLU A 264 15.34 -16.72 9.37
N THR A 265 15.12 -16.58 10.68
CA THR A 265 14.23 -17.47 11.43
C THR A 265 12.79 -16.97 11.46
N ALA A 266 11.87 -17.88 11.76
CA ALA A 266 10.49 -17.52 12.08
C ALA A 266 10.47 -16.57 13.30
N GLY A 267 9.37 -15.82 13.48
CA GLY A 267 9.20 -15.02 14.69
C GLY A 267 9.36 -15.88 15.95
N ILE A 268 10.39 -15.61 16.74
CA ILE A 268 10.70 -16.38 17.95
C ILE A 268 10.04 -15.81 19.20
N GLY A 269 9.85 -16.69 20.20
CA GLY A 269 9.55 -16.29 21.57
C GLY A 269 10.76 -15.70 22.29
N GLN A 270 10.61 -15.40 23.58
CA GLN A 270 11.69 -14.79 24.38
C GLN A 270 12.84 -15.77 24.69
N SER A 271 12.62 -17.09 24.58
CA SER A 271 13.54 -18.15 25.01
C SER A 271 13.99 -19.12 23.91
N ASP A 272 13.80 -18.77 22.62
CA ASP A 272 14.31 -19.60 21.51
C ASP A 272 15.73 -19.17 21.11
N THR A 273 16.68 -20.10 21.18
CA THR A 273 18.12 -19.86 20.89
C THR A 273 18.68 -20.75 19.78
N GLU A 274 17.85 -21.56 19.13
CA GLU A 274 18.28 -22.62 18.19
C GLU A 274 19.15 -22.13 17.01
N VAL A 275 19.05 -20.85 16.61
CA VAL A 275 19.83 -20.29 15.50
C VAL A 275 21.31 -20.13 15.85
N ILE A 276 21.65 -19.94 17.13
CA ILE A 276 23.00 -19.60 17.57
C ILE A 276 24.00 -20.71 17.23
N ASP A 277 23.57 -21.96 17.38
CA ASP A 277 24.41 -23.13 17.10
C ASP A 277 24.63 -23.38 15.59
N LEU A 278 23.95 -22.62 14.73
CA LEU A 278 23.94 -22.81 13.27
C LEU A 278 24.69 -21.70 12.52
N VAL A 279 25.03 -20.58 13.18
CA VAL A 279 25.50 -19.37 12.50
C VAL A 279 26.79 -18.82 13.11
N ASP A 280 27.58 -18.12 12.30
CA ASP A 280 28.82 -17.48 12.75
C ASP A 280 28.55 -16.11 13.39
N LEU A 281 27.50 -15.40 12.97
CA LEU A 281 27.13 -14.06 13.45
C LEU A 281 25.64 -14.01 13.80
N PRO A 282 25.24 -14.27 15.07
CA PRO A 282 23.86 -14.16 15.52
C PRO A 282 23.46 -12.70 15.79
N ILE A 283 22.40 -12.25 15.13
CA ILE A 283 21.86 -10.90 15.22
C ILE A 283 20.40 -10.98 15.70
N TYR A 284 20.10 -10.29 16.80
CA TYR A 284 18.75 -10.23 17.36
C TYR A 284 18.03 -8.94 16.98
N VAL A 285 16.90 -9.05 16.30
CA VAL A 285 16.08 -7.92 15.83
C VAL A 285 14.85 -7.77 16.72
N MET A 286 14.67 -6.58 17.28
CA MET A 286 13.54 -6.25 18.14
C MET A 286 12.98 -4.85 17.82
N THR A 287 11.90 -4.48 18.49
CA THR A 287 11.29 -3.13 18.40
C THR A 287 11.24 -2.49 19.79
N SER A 288 10.83 -1.22 19.88
CA SER A 288 10.62 -0.55 21.16
C SER A 288 9.44 -1.10 21.98
N GLU A 289 8.65 -2.03 21.43
CA GLU A 289 7.45 -2.59 22.06
C GLU A 289 7.74 -3.95 22.73
N TYR A 290 8.52 -3.93 23.81
CA TYR A 290 8.80 -5.13 24.64
C TYR A 290 8.12 -5.09 26.02
N GLY A 291 7.28 -4.07 26.28
CA GLY A 291 6.63 -3.87 27.56
C GLY A 291 7.54 -3.17 28.57
N ALA A 292 7.55 -3.64 29.81
CA ALA A 292 8.41 -3.08 30.87
C ALA A 292 9.89 -3.45 30.64
N ALA A 293 10.82 -2.62 31.13
CA ALA A 293 12.26 -2.89 31.04
C ALA A 293 12.68 -4.24 31.66
N SER A 294 11.97 -4.72 32.69
CA SER A 294 12.20 -6.04 33.30
C SER A 294 11.89 -7.23 32.37
N GLN A 295 11.20 -7.01 31.25
CA GLN A 295 11.02 -8.05 30.24
C GLN A 295 12.31 -8.33 29.47
N LEU A 296 13.24 -7.38 29.40
CA LEU A 296 14.53 -7.57 28.73
C LEU A 296 15.38 -8.64 29.44
N GLU A 297 15.22 -8.80 30.75
CA GLU A 297 15.91 -9.83 31.56
C GLU A 297 15.46 -11.26 31.21
N LYS A 298 14.36 -11.42 30.45
CA LYS A 298 13.81 -12.71 30.05
C LYS A 298 14.11 -13.08 28.60
N ILE A 299 14.81 -12.20 27.88
CA ILE A 299 15.12 -12.42 26.47
C ILE A 299 16.50 -13.06 26.38
N ASP A 300 16.55 -14.38 26.24
CA ASP A 300 17.79 -15.15 26.18
C ASP A 300 18.70 -14.67 25.04
N MET A 301 18.11 -14.26 23.91
CA MET A 301 18.87 -13.71 22.79
C MET A 301 19.69 -12.45 23.13
N LEU A 302 19.39 -11.72 24.22
CA LEU A 302 20.25 -10.61 24.65
C LEU A 302 21.55 -11.07 25.33
N ASP A 303 21.61 -12.31 25.81
CA ASP A 303 22.83 -12.95 26.32
C ASP A 303 23.71 -13.48 25.18
N PHE A 304 23.09 -14.00 24.11
CA PHE A 304 23.81 -14.75 23.08
C PHE A 304 24.03 -14.00 21.75
N ALA A 305 23.24 -12.95 21.46
CA ALA A 305 23.41 -12.20 20.22
C ALA A 305 24.69 -11.36 20.27
N GLU A 306 25.51 -11.47 19.22
CA GLU A 306 26.70 -10.65 19.06
C GLU A 306 26.33 -9.21 18.66
N MET A 307 25.16 -9.04 18.03
CA MET A 307 24.61 -7.75 17.65
C MET A 307 23.10 -7.71 17.92
N VAL A 308 22.64 -6.60 18.47
CA VAL A 308 21.21 -6.35 18.70
C VAL A 308 20.76 -5.20 17.80
N VAL A 309 19.64 -5.38 17.12
CA VAL A 309 19.05 -4.37 16.25
C VAL A 309 17.71 -3.94 16.83
N LEU A 310 17.64 -2.67 17.22
CA LEU A 310 16.38 -2.03 17.58
C LEU A 310 15.79 -1.39 16.32
N ASN A 311 15.01 -2.17 15.59
CA ASN A 311 14.36 -1.74 14.36
C ASN A 311 13.06 -0.97 14.65
N LYS A 312 12.54 -0.30 13.61
CA LYS A 312 11.40 0.62 13.70
C LYS A 312 11.68 1.78 14.65
N PHE A 313 12.90 2.31 14.59
CA PHE A 313 13.38 3.35 15.49
C PHE A 313 12.64 4.69 15.34
N GLU A 314 11.81 4.85 14.31
CA GLU A 314 10.87 5.97 14.16
C GLU A 314 9.71 5.94 15.18
N ARG A 315 9.50 4.81 15.88
CA ARG A 315 8.42 4.68 16.85
C ARG A 315 8.69 5.46 18.14
N ARG A 316 7.61 5.87 18.78
CA ARG A 316 7.66 6.52 20.09
C ARG A 316 8.34 5.61 21.13
N GLY A 317 9.17 6.21 21.98
CA GLY A 317 9.90 5.48 23.03
C GLY A 317 11.11 4.70 22.55
N ALA A 318 11.50 4.83 21.27
CA ALA A 318 12.66 4.13 20.72
C ALA A 318 13.99 4.56 21.38
N GLU A 319 14.16 5.83 21.74
CA GLU A 319 15.35 6.30 22.45
C GLU A 319 15.48 5.73 23.87
N ASP A 320 14.36 5.68 24.61
CA ASP A 320 14.30 5.01 25.91
C ASP A 320 14.59 3.52 25.78
N ALA A 321 14.01 2.88 24.76
CA ALA A 321 14.25 1.48 24.44
C ALA A 321 15.73 1.21 24.12
N LEU A 322 16.37 2.08 23.34
CA LEU A 322 17.80 1.94 23.04
C LEU A 322 18.64 2.00 24.30
N ARG A 323 18.34 2.95 25.19
CA ARG A 323 19.04 3.07 26.48
C ARG A 323 18.86 1.81 27.32
N ASP A 324 17.64 1.30 27.43
CA ASP A 324 17.32 0.18 28.30
C ASP A 324 17.91 -1.13 27.77
N VAL A 325 17.85 -1.36 26.45
CA VAL A 325 18.50 -2.50 25.79
C VAL A 325 20.03 -2.43 25.93
N LYS A 326 20.65 -1.26 25.76
CA LYS A 326 22.09 -1.07 25.98
C LYS A 326 22.50 -1.37 27.43
N LYS A 327 21.67 -0.95 28.40
CA LYS A 327 21.90 -1.25 29.82
C LYS A 327 21.77 -2.74 30.10
N GLN A 328 20.76 -3.40 29.56
CA GLN A 328 20.57 -4.84 29.76
C GLN A 328 21.71 -5.63 29.11
N TRP A 329 22.08 -5.32 27.86
CA TRP A 329 23.19 -5.99 27.19
C TRP A 329 24.50 -5.91 27.99
N ARG A 330 24.80 -4.74 28.59
CA ARG A 330 25.96 -4.58 29.48
C ARG A 330 25.90 -5.43 30.74
N ARG A 331 24.70 -5.62 31.32
CA ARG A 331 24.52 -6.48 32.50
C ARG A 331 24.76 -7.95 32.15
N ASN A 332 24.34 -8.36 30.98
CA ASN A 332 24.52 -9.71 30.45
C ASN A 332 26.00 -10.01 30.12
N HIS A 333 26.81 -8.97 29.85
CA HIS A 333 28.21 -9.08 29.44
C HIS A 333 29.15 -8.36 30.42
N PRO A 334 29.34 -8.90 31.66
CA PRO A 334 30.13 -8.23 32.71
C PRO A 334 31.58 -7.96 32.29
N ASP A 335 32.17 -8.81 31.46
CA ASP A 335 33.55 -8.64 30.97
C ASP A 335 33.71 -7.40 30.06
N GLN A 336 32.61 -6.82 29.57
CA GLN A 336 32.57 -5.63 28.72
C GLN A 336 31.98 -4.40 29.42
N LEU A 337 31.92 -4.39 30.76
CA LEU A 337 31.40 -3.27 31.55
C LEU A 337 32.14 -1.94 31.28
N ALA A 338 33.44 -2.00 31.00
CA ALA A 338 34.27 -0.83 30.70
C ALA A 338 34.13 -0.31 29.25
N ALA A 339 33.37 -1.00 28.39
CA ALA A 339 33.24 -0.61 26.99
C ALA A 339 32.50 0.75 26.87
N PRO A 340 33.05 1.70 26.08
CA PRO A 340 32.37 2.94 25.73
C PRO A 340 30.93 2.71 25.23
N PRO A 341 29.97 3.62 25.50
CA PRO A 341 28.59 3.46 25.04
C PRO A 341 28.41 3.32 23.52
N ALA A 342 29.39 3.82 22.75
CA ALA A 342 29.46 3.70 21.30
C ALA A 342 29.81 2.28 20.83
N ASP A 343 30.53 1.51 21.65
CA ASP A 343 31.03 0.17 21.30
C ASP A 343 30.04 -0.94 21.68
N ILE A 344 28.99 -0.61 22.43
CA ILE A 344 27.88 -1.54 22.70
C ILE A 344 27.21 -1.89 21.36
N PRO A 345 27.13 -3.18 20.97
CA PRO A 345 26.65 -3.60 19.66
C PRO A 345 25.12 -3.60 19.57
N VAL A 346 24.49 -2.49 19.96
CA VAL A 346 23.04 -2.25 19.87
C VAL A 346 22.79 -1.11 18.87
N TYR A 347 22.16 -1.45 17.75
CA TYR A 347 22.02 -0.59 16.58
C TYR A 347 20.56 -0.13 16.40
N PRO A 348 20.27 1.17 16.48
CA PRO A 348 18.97 1.70 16.09
C PRO A 348 18.85 1.71 14.55
N THR A 349 17.77 1.15 14.00
CA THR A 349 17.57 1.07 12.54
C THR A 349 16.14 1.38 12.14
N ILE A 350 15.97 1.87 10.91
CA ILE A 350 14.67 2.08 10.27
C ILE A 350 14.70 1.41 8.90
N ALA A 351 14.44 0.10 8.84
CA ALA A 351 14.47 -0.65 7.59
C ALA A 351 13.42 -0.20 6.55
N SER A 352 12.39 0.56 6.97
CA SER A 352 11.38 1.15 6.06
C SER A 352 11.85 2.45 5.39
N ARG A 353 13.00 2.99 5.81
CA ARG A 353 13.59 4.22 5.27
C ARG A 353 14.68 3.86 4.28
N PHE A 354 14.48 4.26 3.02
CA PHE A 354 15.51 4.15 1.99
C PHE A 354 16.82 4.80 2.44
N ASN A 355 17.92 4.05 2.30
CA ASN A 355 19.27 4.49 2.67
C ASN A 355 19.35 5.01 4.13
N ASP A 356 18.72 4.29 5.06
CA ASP A 356 18.74 4.62 6.49
C ASP A 356 20.17 4.63 7.07
N PRO A 357 20.58 5.71 7.77
CA PRO A 357 21.90 5.76 8.38
C PRO A 357 22.16 4.72 9.47
N GLY A 358 21.11 4.31 10.19
CA GLY A 358 21.19 3.25 11.19
C GLY A 358 21.55 1.91 10.55
N VAL A 359 20.87 1.56 9.45
CA VAL A 359 21.17 0.34 8.69
C VAL A 359 22.56 0.40 8.06
N ASN A 360 23.01 1.56 7.56
CA ASN A 360 24.37 1.74 7.03
C ASN A 360 25.43 1.47 8.11
N ARG A 361 25.20 1.95 9.34
CA ARG A 361 26.07 1.68 10.49
C ARG A 361 26.10 0.19 10.86
N LEU A 362 24.92 -0.45 10.90
CA LEU A 362 24.80 -1.88 11.14
C LEU A 362 25.58 -2.68 10.08
N PHE A 363 25.40 -2.35 8.80
CA PHE A 363 26.08 -3.01 7.68
C PHE A 363 27.61 -2.90 7.77
N ALA A 364 28.14 -1.71 8.08
CA ALA A 364 29.57 -1.52 8.29
C ALA A 364 30.11 -2.37 9.46
N ALA A 365 29.35 -2.45 10.56
CA ALA A 365 29.71 -3.28 11.71
C ALA A 365 29.67 -4.77 11.39
N ILE A 366 28.67 -5.25 10.63
CA ILE A 366 28.60 -6.64 10.14
C ILE A 366 29.84 -6.95 9.29
N CYS A 367 30.17 -6.10 8.32
CA CYS A 367 31.33 -6.28 7.44
C CYS A 367 32.65 -6.36 8.23
N SER A 368 32.83 -5.50 9.24
CA SER A 368 33.98 -5.53 10.15
C SER A 368 34.06 -6.84 10.95
N ARG A 369 32.93 -7.34 11.47
CA ARG A 369 32.87 -8.63 12.17
C ARG A 369 33.21 -9.79 11.24
N LEU A 370 32.64 -9.82 10.03
CA LEU A 370 32.96 -10.84 9.03
C LEU A 370 34.46 -10.85 8.69
N GLN A 371 35.07 -9.67 8.50
CA GLN A 371 36.49 -9.53 8.24
C GLN A 371 37.35 -10.02 9.41
N SER A 372 36.97 -9.72 10.66
CA SER A 372 37.71 -10.12 11.87
C SER A 372 37.69 -11.64 12.12
N LYS A 373 36.62 -12.32 11.73
CA LYS A 373 36.49 -13.77 11.90
C LYS A 373 37.19 -14.56 10.77
N ALA A 374 37.69 -13.87 9.74
CA ALA A 374 38.40 -14.44 8.58
C ALA A 374 37.70 -15.67 7.96
N VAL A 375 36.36 -15.69 8.00
CA VAL A 375 35.57 -16.79 7.46
C VAL A 375 35.50 -16.59 5.94
N ASN A 376 36.11 -17.51 5.19
CA ASN A 376 36.31 -17.45 3.74
C ASN A 376 37.37 -16.42 3.34
N ALA A 377 38.29 -16.77 2.44
CA ALA A 377 39.45 -15.94 2.04
C ALA A 377 39.09 -14.61 1.33
N ARG A 378 37.81 -14.22 1.30
CA ARG A 378 37.33 -12.95 0.74
C ARG A 378 37.46 -11.82 1.76
N SER A 379 37.81 -10.63 1.27
CA SER A 379 37.75 -9.41 2.06
C SER A 379 36.33 -8.82 2.08
N TRP A 380 35.87 -8.46 3.28
CA TRP A 380 34.60 -7.77 3.54
C TRP A 380 34.84 -6.31 3.93
N ASN A 381 35.82 -5.65 3.30
CA ASN A 381 36.16 -4.28 3.63
C ASN A 381 35.21 -3.29 2.92
N VAL A 382 34.64 -2.35 3.68
CA VAL A 382 33.76 -1.29 3.17
C VAL A 382 34.39 0.06 3.48
N GLN A 383 34.72 0.83 2.44
CA GLN A 383 35.32 2.17 2.61
C GLN A 383 34.28 3.23 2.95
N ASP A 384 33.13 3.22 2.24
CA ASP A 384 32.04 4.17 2.45
C ASP A 384 30.70 3.41 2.53
N PRO A 385 30.15 3.16 3.73
CA PRO A 385 28.85 2.53 3.89
C PRO A 385 27.68 3.48 3.60
N GLY A 386 27.94 4.73 3.19
CA GLY A 386 26.96 5.80 3.08
C GLY A 386 26.82 6.62 4.39
N PRO A 387 25.80 7.50 4.48
CA PRO A 387 25.59 8.32 5.67
C PRO A 387 25.34 7.41 6.88
N THR A 388 26.04 7.63 7.98
CA THR A 388 25.88 6.85 9.24
C THR A 388 25.41 7.70 10.42
N GLU A 389 25.38 9.03 10.25
CA GLU A 389 24.86 9.95 11.24
C GLU A 389 23.34 9.90 11.25
N PHE A 390 22.78 9.73 12.45
CA PHE A 390 21.34 9.71 12.61
C PHE A 390 20.79 11.13 12.39
N THR A 391 20.10 11.33 11.27
CA THR A 391 19.33 12.55 11.01
C THR A 391 17.88 12.29 11.35
N SER A 392 17.38 12.96 12.39
CA SER A 392 15.95 13.02 12.64
C SER A 392 15.29 13.68 11.43
N ARG A 393 14.28 13.02 10.87
CA ARG A 393 13.37 13.64 9.92
C ARG A 393 12.06 13.88 10.64
N ASP A 394 11.43 15.01 10.36
CA ASP A 394 10.10 15.27 10.86
C ASP A 394 9.15 14.17 10.32
N PRO A 395 8.42 13.47 11.19
CA PRO A 395 7.45 12.49 10.75
C PRO A 395 6.34 13.18 9.96
N LEU A 396 5.81 12.53 8.92
CA LEU A 396 4.70 13.06 8.12
C LEU A 396 3.50 13.45 9.00
N ILE A 397 3.23 12.66 10.03
CA ILE A 397 2.24 12.96 11.07
C ILE A 397 2.94 12.94 12.43
N PRO A 398 3.04 14.09 13.12
CA PRO A 398 3.59 14.15 14.47
C PRO A 398 2.85 13.22 15.44
N GLY A 399 3.57 12.62 16.40
CA GLY A 399 2.97 11.74 17.40
C GLY A 399 1.83 12.40 18.21
N SER A 400 1.93 13.72 18.43
CA SER A 400 0.88 14.54 19.08
C SER A 400 -0.42 14.62 18.29
N ARG A 401 -0.40 14.33 16.97
CA ARG A 401 -1.56 14.33 16.08
C ARG A 401 -1.99 12.94 15.64
N SER A 402 -1.46 11.87 16.25
CA SER A 402 -1.81 10.48 15.90
C SER A 402 -3.32 10.16 15.97
N ARG A 403 -4.09 10.92 16.76
CA ARG A 403 -5.55 10.74 16.94
C ARG A 403 -6.41 11.72 16.13
N TYR A 404 -5.85 12.43 15.15
CA TYR A 404 -6.57 13.46 14.38
C TYR A 404 -7.90 12.99 13.76
N LEU A 405 -7.99 11.75 13.25
CA LEU A 405 -9.26 11.20 12.72
C LEU A 405 -10.31 11.00 13.81
N ALA A 406 -9.90 10.63 15.03
CA ALA A 406 -10.80 10.53 16.16
C ALA A 406 -11.29 11.91 16.62
N GLU A 407 -10.43 12.92 16.56
CA GLU A 407 -10.79 14.33 16.82
C GLU A 407 -11.82 14.83 15.81
N ILE A 408 -11.62 14.56 14.50
CA ILE A 408 -12.58 14.90 13.44
C ILE A 408 -13.93 14.21 13.67
N ALA A 409 -13.93 12.90 13.96
CA ALA A 409 -15.15 12.14 14.20
C ALA A 409 -15.89 12.57 15.48
N ALA A 410 -15.16 13.00 16.52
CA ALA A 410 -15.74 13.58 17.73
C ALA A 410 -16.32 14.98 17.44
N GLY A 411 -15.63 15.78 16.63
CA GLY A 411 -16.10 17.08 16.16
C GLY A 411 -17.43 16.99 15.40
N GLY A 412 -17.54 16.06 14.45
CA GLY A 412 -18.79 15.83 13.71
C GLY A 412 -19.96 15.43 14.61
N ARG A 413 -19.76 14.44 15.52
CA ARG A 413 -20.81 14.02 16.47
C ARG A 413 -21.23 15.11 17.44
N LYS A 414 -20.27 15.93 17.90
CA LYS A 414 -20.56 17.10 18.73
C LYS A 414 -21.40 18.12 17.96
N ALA A 415 -21.03 18.43 16.72
CA ALA A 415 -21.80 19.34 15.87
C ALA A 415 -23.24 18.88 15.70
N ASP A 416 -23.49 17.59 15.44
CA ASP A 416 -24.85 17.05 15.35
C ASP A 416 -25.64 17.20 16.65
N THR A 417 -25.00 16.96 17.79
CA THR A 417 -25.63 17.11 19.11
C THR A 417 -25.98 18.58 19.40
N ASP A 418 -25.07 19.49 19.06
CA ASP A 418 -25.29 20.93 19.21
C ASP A 418 -26.41 21.44 18.30
N ILE A 419 -26.49 20.95 17.06
CA ILE A 419 -27.58 21.26 16.12
C ILE A 419 -28.93 20.80 16.69
N GLU A 420 -29.06 19.57 17.18
CA GLU A 420 -30.34 19.10 17.73
C GLU A 420 -30.75 19.85 18.99
N ARG A 421 -29.78 20.24 19.83
CA ARG A 421 -30.04 21.07 21.00
C ARG A 421 -30.60 22.43 20.58
N VAL A 422 -29.94 23.12 19.65
CA VAL A 422 -30.38 24.43 19.15
C VAL A 422 -31.73 24.34 18.44
N ALA A 423 -31.92 23.34 17.59
CA ALA A 423 -33.18 23.10 16.88
C ALA A 423 -34.32 22.85 17.87
N SER A 424 -34.13 22.01 18.88
CA SER A 424 -35.15 21.73 19.90
C SER A 424 -35.55 22.98 20.68
N SER A 425 -34.59 23.83 21.05
CA SER A 425 -34.86 25.13 21.69
C SER A 425 -35.64 26.08 20.77
N ALA A 426 -35.34 26.07 19.46
CA ALA A 426 -36.04 26.89 18.49
C ALA A 426 -37.48 26.41 18.24
N SER A 427 -37.74 25.10 18.15
CA SER A 427 -39.12 24.57 18.08
C SER A 427 -39.92 24.97 19.31
N ARG A 428 -39.30 24.92 20.51
CA ARG A 428 -39.93 25.37 21.75
C ARG A 428 -40.26 26.86 21.70
N ALA A 429 -39.32 27.71 21.28
CA ALA A 429 -39.54 29.14 21.14
C ALA A 429 -40.68 29.45 20.14
N TYR A 430 -40.72 28.73 19.01
CA TYR A 430 -41.78 28.85 18.01
C TYR A 430 -43.16 28.48 18.58
N ALA A 431 -43.26 27.37 19.30
CA ALA A 431 -44.52 26.95 19.94
C ALA A 431 -45.03 27.97 20.97
N LEU A 432 -44.12 28.54 21.77
CA LEU A 432 -44.45 29.60 22.74
C LEU A 432 -44.89 30.88 22.03
N TYR A 433 -44.22 31.28 20.96
CA TYR A 433 -44.58 32.43 20.14
C TYR A 433 -46.00 32.31 19.56
N GLU A 434 -46.31 31.18 18.93
CA GLU A 434 -47.64 30.94 18.35
C GLU A 434 -48.72 30.85 19.45
N SER A 435 -48.39 30.34 20.64
CA SER A 435 -49.29 30.35 21.79
C SER A 435 -49.60 31.78 22.28
N LEU A 436 -48.56 32.61 22.48
CA LEU A 436 -48.71 34.01 22.88
C LEU A 436 -49.50 34.83 21.84
N LYS A 437 -49.27 34.55 20.56
CA LYS A 437 -50.03 35.12 19.44
C LYS A 437 -51.49 34.71 19.45
N ALA A 438 -51.79 33.43 19.70
CA ALA A 438 -53.16 32.94 19.81
C ALA A 438 -53.90 33.56 21.01
N LEU A 439 -53.18 33.82 22.11
CA LEU A 439 -53.67 34.54 23.28
C LEU A 439 -53.77 36.06 23.07
N ARG A 440 -53.38 36.57 21.90
CA ARG A 440 -53.39 38.00 21.54
C ARG A 440 -52.60 38.86 22.54
N ASP A 441 -51.41 38.38 22.91
CA ASP A 441 -50.49 39.15 23.76
C ASP A 441 -50.26 40.56 23.19
N PRO A 442 -50.62 41.65 23.90
CA PRO A 442 -50.47 43.02 23.42
C PRO A 442 -49.01 43.47 23.27
N ALA A 443 -48.06 42.78 23.92
CA ALA A 443 -46.65 43.11 23.91
C ALA A 443 -45.79 42.14 23.06
N LEU A 444 -46.42 41.26 22.26
CA LEU A 444 -45.70 40.24 21.49
C LEU A 444 -44.66 40.88 20.53
N PRO A 445 -43.36 40.54 20.66
CA PRO A 445 -42.33 41.05 19.77
C PRO A 445 -42.45 40.47 18.35
N ALA A 446 -41.62 40.97 17.43
CA ALA A 446 -41.50 40.36 16.11
C ALA A 446 -40.96 38.91 16.22
N PRO A 447 -41.23 38.04 15.23
CA PRO A 447 -40.74 36.66 15.21
C PRO A 447 -39.24 36.56 15.49
N ALA A 448 -38.85 35.61 16.35
CA ALA A 448 -37.47 35.34 16.75
C ALA A 448 -36.74 36.57 17.38
N GLN A 449 -37.49 37.44 18.07
CA GLN A 449 -36.96 38.53 18.88
C GLN A 449 -37.44 38.42 20.34
N PRO A 450 -36.60 38.78 21.33
CA PRO A 450 -36.97 38.77 22.74
C PRO A 450 -37.79 40.02 23.12
N TYR A 451 -38.40 40.03 24.31
CA TYR A 451 -39.18 41.17 24.83
C TYR A 451 -38.33 42.39 25.26
N GLY A 452 -37.00 42.26 25.33
CA GLY A 452 -36.05 43.37 25.54
C GLY A 452 -35.93 43.88 26.98
N SER A 453 -37.05 44.16 27.66
CA SER A 453 -37.13 44.45 29.11
C SER A 453 -38.03 43.46 29.81
N ALA A 454 -37.92 43.30 31.14
CA ALA A 454 -38.77 42.37 31.91
C ALA A 454 -40.25 42.54 31.52
N PRO A 455 -40.94 41.49 31.06
CA PRO A 455 -42.27 41.63 30.49
C PRO A 455 -43.28 42.05 31.57
N THR A 456 -43.66 43.33 31.62
CA THR A 456 -44.62 43.87 32.59
C THR A 456 -46.04 43.93 32.02
N GLY A 457 -47.03 43.48 32.80
CA GLY A 457 -48.46 43.58 32.48
C GLY A 457 -49.03 42.32 31.83
N GLY A 458 -50.11 41.76 32.40
CA GLY A 458 -50.68 40.46 32.05
C GLY A 458 -50.98 39.65 33.31
N ASP A 459 -51.69 38.53 33.17
CA ASP A 459 -51.84 37.58 34.27
C ASP A 459 -50.56 36.75 34.48
N ALA A 460 -50.50 36.00 35.58
CA ALA A 460 -49.31 35.21 35.94
C ALA A 460 -48.94 34.15 34.89
N ALA A 461 -49.92 33.64 34.13
CA ALA A 461 -49.68 32.65 33.09
C ALA A 461 -49.03 33.30 31.86
N LEU A 462 -49.49 34.49 31.46
CA LEU A 462 -48.93 35.23 30.34
C LEU A 462 -47.48 35.68 30.63
N THR A 463 -47.20 36.18 31.83
CA THR A 463 -45.84 36.54 32.24
C THR A 463 -44.90 35.33 32.15
N ARG A 464 -45.32 34.18 32.65
CA ARG A 464 -44.52 32.94 32.58
C ARG A 464 -44.27 32.48 31.15
N LEU A 465 -45.26 32.56 30.26
CA LEU A 465 -45.09 32.20 28.84
C LEU A 465 -44.06 33.10 28.14
N ARG A 466 -44.05 34.40 28.46
CA ARG A 466 -43.06 35.36 27.91
C ARG A 466 -41.65 35.08 28.41
N GLU A 467 -41.49 34.80 29.71
CA GLU A 467 -40.19 34.43 30.30
C GLU A 467 -39.65 33.13 29.70
N GLU A 468 -40.49 32.11 29.52
CA GLU A 468 -40.09 30.85 28.89
C GLU A 468 -39.75 31.03 27.41
N TYR A 469 -40.40 31.97 26.71
CA TYR A 469 -40.09 32.30 25.33
C TYR A 469 -38.72 32.97 25.21
N ASP A 470 -38.44 33.99 26.01
CA ASP A 470 -37.13 34.65 26.04
C ASP A 470 -36.01 33.67 26.45
N SER A 471 -36.28 32.80 27.41
CA SER A 471 -35.36 31.72 27.81
C SER A 471 -35.09 30.74 26.66
N ALA A 472 -36.12 30.33 25.92
CA ALA A 472 -35.97 29.46 24.75
C ALA A 472 -35.17 30.14 23.63
N LEU A 473 -35.42 31.42 23.34
CA LEU A 473 -34.63 32.20 22.38
C LEU A 473 -33.16 32.33 22.81
N ALA A 474 -32.90 32.56 24.10
CA ALA A 474 -31.54 32.63 24.63
C ALA A 474 -30.80 31.30 24.42
N ALA A 475 -31.49 30.16 24.57
CA ALA A 475 -30.91 28.83 24.33
C ALA A 475 -30.62 28.52 22.85
N VAL A 476 -31.34 29.16 21.91
CA VAL A 476 -31.03 29.12 20.46
C VAL A 476 -29.73 29.86 20.15
N GLY A 477 -29.48 30.97 20.85
CA GLY A 477 -28.26 31.76 20.71
C GLY A 477 -28.25 32.70 19.49
N ALA A 478 -27.33 33.66 19.49
CA ALA A 478 -27.31 34.76 18.51
C ALA A 478 -27.14 34.29 17.05
N GLU A 479 -26.33 33.26 16.81
CA GLU A 479 -26.09 32.69 15.49
C GLU A 479 -27.37 32.04 14.93
N GLY A 480 -28.00 31.13 15.68
CA GLY A 480 -29.25 30.50 15.27
C GLY A 480 -30.39 31.51 15.06
N LEU A 481 -30.50 32.52 15.92
CA LEU A 481 -31.47 33.60 15.71
C LEU A 481 -31.15 34.45 14.47
N GLY A 482 -29.86 34.64 14.15
CA GLY A 482 -29.41 35.27 12.91
C GLY A 482 -29.82 34.48 11.68
N GLU A 483 -29.61 33.17 11.70
CA GLU A 483 -30.01 32.25 10.63
C GLU A 483 -31.53 32.25 10.41
N LEU A 484 -32.33 32.21 11.49
CA LEU A 484 -33.80 32.30 11.41
C LEU A 484 -34.27 33.62 10.80
N ARG A 485 -33.65 34.75 11.15
CA ARG A 485 -34.00 36.06 10.58
C ARG A 485 -33.56 36.20 9.13
N ALA A 486 -32.46 35.58 8.73
CA ALA A 486 -31.96 35.61 7.35
C ALA A 486 -32.74 34.66 6.43
N TRP A 487 -33.32 33.59 6.97
CA TRP A 487 -33.98 32.53 6.20
C TRP A 487 -35.08 33.04 5.24
N PRO A 488 -36.02 33.92 5.61
CA PRO A 488 -37.03 34.44 4.68
C PRO A 488 -36.43 35.13 3.45
N ALA A 489 -35.36 35.92 3.62
CA ALA A 489 -34.68 36.58 2.52
C ALA A 489 -33.95 35.57 1.62
N ARG A 490 -33.38 34.50 2.20
CA ARG A 490 -32.76 33.41 1.41
C ARG A 490 -33.79 32.65 0.58
N VAL A 491 -34.94 32.29 1.18
CA VAL A 491 -36.04 31.66 0.44
C VAL A 491 -36.48 32.56 -0.71
N THR A 492 -36.64 33.86 -0.46
CA THR A 492 -37.01 34.85 -1.49
C THR A 492 -36.00 34.82 -2.65
N SER A 493 -34.70 34.83 -2.36
CA SER A 493 -33.64 34.83 -3.38
C SER A 493 -33.64 33.63 -4.33
N ILE A 494 -34.23 32.50 -3.93
CA ILE A 494 -34.36 31.29 -4.77
C ILE A 494 -35.76 31.13 -5.37
N THR A 495 -36.72 31.97 -4.98
CA THR A 495 -38.09 32.00 -5.54
C THR A 495 -38.35 33.21 -6.44
N ASP A 496 -37.52 34.25 -6.38
CA ASP A 496 -37.56 35.35 -7.33
C ASP A 496 -37.29 34.83 -8.76
N PRO A 497 -37.73 35.51 -9.84
CA PRO A 497 -37.53 35.02 -11.20
C PRO A 497 -36.05 34.82 -11.57
N GLU A 498 -35.19 35.71 -11.07
CA GLU A 498 -33.76 35.73 -11.33
C GLU A 498 -32.98 35.65 -10.02
N TYR A 499 -31.80 35.03 -10.05
CA TYR A 499 -30.83 35.07 -8.97
C TYR A 499 -29.66 35.99 -9.32
N VAL A 500 -29.02 36.53 -8.28
CA VAL A 500 -27.74 37.24 -8.39
C VAL A 500 -26.83 36.80 -7.25
N TYR A 501 -25.61 36.37 -7.57
CA TYR A 501 -24.57 36.11 -6.56
C TYR A 501 -23.20 36.59 -7.03
N LYS A 502 -22.27 36.80 -6.10
CA LYS A 502 -20.93 37.32 -6.40
C LYS A 502 -19.87 36.22 -6.34
N VAL A 503 -19.00 36.18 -7.35
CA VAL A 503 -17.82 35.30 -7.40
C VAL A 503 -16.58 36.16 -7.66
N ARG A 504 -15.66 36.23 -6.68
CA ARG A 504 -14.40 37.01 -6.81
C ARG A 504 -14.62 38.45 -7.30
N GLY A 505 -15.67 39.11 -6.80
CA GLY A 505 -16.03 40.49 -7.17
C GLY A 505 -16.87 40.64 -8.45
N ARG A 506 -17.15 39.56 -9.19
CA ARG A 506 -18.03 39.58 -10.38
C ARG A 506 -19.44 39.13 -10.02
N GLU A 507 -20.45 39.81 -10.53
CA GLU A 507 -21.85 39.38 -10.41
C GLU A 507 -22.16 38.29 -11.44
N VAL A 508 -22.70 37.18 -10.97
CA VAL A 508 -23.27 36.11 -11.78
C VAL A 508 -24.78 36.19 -11.63
N ARG A 509 -25.48 36.30 -12.76
CA ARG A 509 -26.94 36.37 -12.85
C ARG A 509 -27.47 35.18 -13.63
N GLY A 510 -28.71 34.79 -13.39
CA GLY A 510 -29.40 33.75 -14.13
C GLY A 510 -30.82 33.56 -13.64
N GLU A 511 -31.55 32.63 -14.27
CA GLU A 511 -32.95 32.37 -13.93
C GLU A 511 -33.07 31.31 -12.83
N ASN A 512 -34.01 31.49 -11.89
CA ASN A 512 -34.31 30.50 -10.85
C ASN A 512 -35.21 29.36 -11.34
N TYR A 513 -35.76 29.49 -12.56
CA TYR A 513 -36.73 28.56 -13.10
C TYR A 513 -36.27 28.06 -14.47
N SER A 514 -36.75 26.88 -14.84
CA SER A 514 -36.66 26.35 -16.19
C SER A 514 -38.05 25.94 -16.64
N GLU A 515 -38.46 26.36 -17.82
CA GLU A 515 -39.80 26.08 -18.35
C GLU A 515 -39.82 24.75 -19.14
N THR A 516 -40.79 23.89 -18.86
CA THR A 516 -40.98 22.65 -19.62
C THR A 516 -41.74 22.89 -20.92
N LEU A 517 -41.78 21.89 -21.81
CA LEU A 517 -42.62 21.92 -23.03
C LEU A 517 -44.12 22.16 -22.74
N SER A 518 -44.59 21.79 -21.55
CA SER A 518 -45.96 22.02 -21.09
C SER A 518 -46.16 23.40 -20.43
N ARG A 519 -45.15 24.27 -20.48
CA ARG A 519 -45.12 25.60 -19.86
C ARG A 519 -45.12 25.61 -18.33
N ASN A 520 -44.70 24.50 -17.71
CA ASN A 520 -44.54 24.44 -16.27
C ASN A 520 -43.19 25.05 -15.88
N ARG A 521 -43.19 26.00 -14.95
CA ARG A 521 -41.96 26.58 -14.37
C ARG A 521 -41.43 25.65 -13.28
N ILE A 522 -40.32 24.98 -13.56
CA ILE A 522 -39.64 24.10 -12.61
C ILE A 522 -38.56 24.91 -11.89
N PRO A 523 -38.60 25.05 -10.55
CA PRO A 523 -37.57 25.76 -9.83
C PRO A 523 -36.26 24.97 -9.84
N LYS A 524 -35.12 25.67 -10.00
CA LYS A 524 -33.79 25.08 -9.92
C LYS A 524 -33.43 24.64 -8.50
N LEU A 525 -33.93 25.37 -7.49
CA LEU A 525 -33.75 25.09 -6.06
C LEU A 525 -35.08 25.08 -5.32
N LEU A 526 -35.19 24.26 -4.29
CA LEU A 526 -36.37 24.18 -3.44
C LEU A 526 -35.97 24.35 -1.97
N ALA A 527 -36.66 25.24 -1.27
CA ALA A 527 -36.59 25.34 0.19
C ALA A 527 -37.64 24.44 0.86
N PRO A 528 -37.39 23.95 2.09
CA PRO A 528 -38.40 23.29 2.89
C PRO A 528 -39.58 24.23 3.16
N LYS A 529 -40.80 23.69 3.17
CA LYS A 529 -42.05 24.43 3.44
C LYS A 529 -42.44 24.46 4.93
N THR A 530 -41.55 23.99 5.81
CA THR A 530 -41.79 24.00 7.26
C THR A 530 -41.81 25.42 7.80
N ARG A 531 -42.63 25.64 8.83
CA ARG A 531 -42.72 26.92 9.56
C ARG A 531 -42.03 26.85 10.92
N ASP A 532 -41.83 25.64 11.44
CA ASP A 532 -41.19 25.44 12.74
C ASP A 532 -39.74 25.94 12.70
N TRP A 533 -39.38 26.79 13.66
CA TRP A 533 -38.04 27.38 13.71
C TRP A 533 -36.96 26.32 13.96
N GLY A 534 -37.26 25.26 14.69
CA GLY A 534 -36.30 24.17 14.90
C GLY A 534 -36.06 23.36 13.64
N ASP A 535 -37.09 23.05 12.86
CA ASP A 535 -36.93 22.38 11.57
C ASP A 535 -36.14 23.24 10.57
N ILE A 536 -36.39 24.55 10.54
CA ILE A 536 -35.63 25.49 9.71
C ILE A 536 -34.16 25.47 10.12
N LEU A 537 -33.84 25.59 11.42
CA LEU A 537 -32.46 25.56 11.88
C LEU A 537 -31.78 24.22 11.66
N ARG A 538 -32.49 23.11 11.87
CA ARG A 538 -31.96 21.77 11.57
C ARG A 538 -31.57 21.67 10.09
N PHE A 539 -32.44 22.12 9.19
CA PHE A 539 -32.15 22.16 7.75
C PHE A 539 -30.94 23.06 7.44
N VAL A 540 -30.96 24.31 7.91
CA VAL A 540 -29.92 25.30 7.62
C VAL A 540 -28.55 24.86 8.15
N MET A 541 -28.49 24.22 9.32
CA MET A 541 -27.22 23.83 9.92
C MET A 541 -26.69 22.48 9.44
N ARG A 542 -27.54 21.56 8.96
CA ARG A 542 -27.11 20.25 8.45
C ARG A 542 -26.95 20.17 6.94
N GLU A 543 -27.83 20.81 6.20
CA GLU A 543 -27.96 20.60 4.75
C GLU A 543 -27.75 21.89 3.98
N ASN A 544 -28.48 22.93 4.39
CA ASN A 544 -28.55 24.27 3.81
C ASN A 544 -28.85 24.29 2.29
N LEU A 545 -29.03 25.49 1.76
CA LEU A 545 -29.04 25.71 0.32
C LEU A 545 -27.62 25.52 -0.26
N PRO A 546 -27.47 25.08 -1.52
CA PRO A 546 -26.15 24.99 -2.16
C PRO A 546 -25.38 26.31 -2.06
N GLY A 547 -24.06 26.22 -1.93
CA GLY A 547 -23.18 27.39 -1.77
C GLY A 547 -23.18 28.00 -0.36
N ALA A 548 -23.90 27.41 0.60
CA ALA A 548 -23.86 27.80 2.00
C ALA A 548 -23.38 26.63 2.88
N TYR A 549 -22.68 26.93 3.97
CA TYR A 549 -22.20 25.93 4.93
C TYR A 549 -23.37 25.09 5.48
N PRO A 550 -23.23 23.76 5.65
CA PRO A 550 -22.03 22.95 5.49
C PRO A 550 -21.78 22.44 4.06
N TYR A 551 -22.40 23.04 3.05
CA TYR A 551 -22.25 22.72 1.63
C TYR A 551 -22.73 21.32 1.23
N THR A 552 -23.59 20.71 2.04
CA THR A 552 -24.13 19.36 1.81
C THR A 552 -24.82 19.27 0.45
N ALA A 553 -25.58 20.30 0.06
CA ALA A 553 -26.27 20.35 -1.23
C ALA A 553 -25.38 20.83 -2.39
N GLY A 554 -24.11 21.16 -2.13
CA GLY A 554 -23.12 21.60 -3.12
C GLY A 554 -22.33 22.83 -2.67
N VAL A 555 -21.08 22.94 -3.13
CA VAL A 555 -20.17 24.06 -2.79
C VAL A 555 -20.46 25.36 -3.55
N TYR A 556 -21.30 25.29 -4.59
CA TYR A 556 -21.70 26.45 -5.39
C TYR A 556 -23.21 26.67 -5.29
N PRO A 557 -23.69 27.94 -5.30
CA PRO A 557 -25.13 28.24 -5.25
C PRO A 557 -25.93 27.64 -6.41
N TYR A 558 -25.35 27.65 -7.61
CA TYR A 558 -25.94 27.09 -8.82
C TYR A 558 -24.89 26.31 -9.61
N ARG A 559 -25.36 25.35 -10.41
CA ARG A 559 -24.51 24.67 -11.40
C ARG A 559 -24.09 25.68 -12.48
N ARG A 560 -22.89 25.53 -13.02
CA ARG A 560 -22.42 26.36 -14.14
C ARG A 560 -23.23 26.03 -15.39
N GLU A 561 -23.74 27.04 -16.07
CA GLU A 561 -24.50 26.86 -17.33
C GLU A 561 -23.58 26.75 -18.54
N GLN A 562 -22.38 27.33 -18.48
CA GLN A 562 -21.43 27.40 -19.60
C GLN A 562 -20.46 26.21 -19.65
N GLU A 563 -20.36 25.43 -18.58
CA GLU A 563 -19.38 24.35 -18.44
C GLU A 563 -20.07 23.10 -17.87
N ASP A 564 -20.30 22.12 -18.74
CA ASP A 564 -20.78 20.82 -18.33
C ASP A 564 -19.67 20.10 -17.51
N PRO A 565 -19.99 19.49 -16.34
CA PRO A 565 -19.02 18.72 -15.57
C PRO A 565 -18.46 17.50 -16.32
N ILE A 566 -19.01 17.10 -17.47
CA ILE A 566 -18.49 16.01 -18.31
C ILE A 566 -16.97 16.15 -18.47
N ARG A 567 -16.28 15.08 -18.10
CA ARG A 567 -14.84 14.94 -18.25
C ARG A 567 -14.58 13.56 -18.84
N MET A 568 -14.06 13.53 -20.05
CA MET A 568 -14.00 12.29 -20.83
C MET A 568 -12.66 11.59 -20.61
N PHE A 569 -12.72 10.38 -20.06
CA PHE A 569 -11.56 9.53 -19.82
C PHE A 569 -11.11 8.87 -21.11
N ALA A 570 -9.86 9.11 -21.51
CA ALA A 570 -9.28 8.55 -22.72
C ALA A 570 -7.78 8.28 -22.55
N GLY A 571 -7.33 7.22 -23.21
CA GLY A 571 -5.96 6.78 -23.26
C GLY A 571 -5.90 5.44 -23.99
N GLU A 572 -5.33 5.42 -25.17
CA GLU A 572 -5.12 4.19 -25.95
C GLU A 572 -3.95 4.35 -26.92
N GLY A 573 -3.03 3.39 -26.90
CA GLY A 573 -1.91 3.32 -27.82
C GLY A 573 -0.93 4.48 -27.68
N SER A 574 -0.55 5.04 -28.83
CA SER A 574 0.43 6.14 -28.89
C SER A 574 -0.16 7.48 -28.45
N PRO A 575 0.70 8.47 -28.11
CA PRO A 575 0.29 9.83 -27.79
C PRO A 575 -0.61 10.44 -28.87
N GLU A 576 -0.30 10.23 -30.15
CA GLU A 576 -1.05 10.78 -31.27
C GLU A 576 -2.44 10.13 -31.42
N ARG A 577 -2.55 8.83 -31.14
CA ARG A 577 -3.86 8.15 -31.16
C ARG A 577 -4.76 8.69 -30.06
N THR A 578 -4.22 8.87 -28.87
CA THR A 578 -4.96 9.45 -27.74
C THR A 578 -5.27 10.93 -27.99
N ASN A 579 -4.34 11.69 -28.59
CA ASN A 579 -4.59 13.07 -29.00
C ASN A 579 -5.76 13.18 -29.99
N ARG A 580 -5.80 12.33 -31.03
CA ARG A 580 -6.95 12.26 -31.95
C ARG A 580 -8.26 11.97 -31.23
N ARG A 581 -8.22 11.08 -30.24
CA ARG A 581 -9.39 10.78 -29.39
C ARG A 581 -9.81 12.00 -28.58
N PHE A 582 -8.88 12.74 -27.97
CA PHE A 582 -9.19 13.97 -27.25
C PHE A 582 -9.85 15.01 -28.15
N HIS A 583 -9.33 15.23 -29.36
CA HIS A 583 -9.93 16.16 -30.32
C HIS A 583 -11.32 15.73 -30.77
N TYR A 584 -11.52 14.44 -31.02
CA TYR A 584 -12.84 13.88 -31.33
C TYR A 584 -13.84 14.13 -30.20
N LEU A 585 -13.42 13.88 -28.97
CA LEU A 585 -14.25 14.01 -27.77
C LEU A 585 -14.57 15.48 -27.44
N ALA A 586 -13.59 16.38 -27.56
CA ALA A 586 -13.75 17.80 -27.27
C ALA A 586 -14.53 18.58 -28.35
N ARG A 587 -14.79 17.96 -29.52
CA ARG A 587 -15.42 18.62 -30.65
C ARG A 587 -16.80 19.18 -30.29
N GLY A 588 -16.99 20.48 -30.55
CA GLY A 588 -18.27 21.16 -30.33
C GLY A 588 -18.54 21.56 -28.88
N GLN A 589 -17.59 21.37 -27.97
CA GLN A 589 -17.71 21.79 -26.57
C GLN A 589 -17.10 23.19 -26.37
N ALA A 590 -17.74 24.02 -25.55
CA ALA A 590 -17.26 25.38 -25.24
C ALA A 590 -16.05 25.38 -24.28
N SER A 591 -15.83 24.28 -23.55
CA SER A 591 -14.74 24.09 -22.61
C SER A 591 -14.07 22.73 -22.85
N THR A 592 -12.74 22.69 -22.80
CA THR A 592 -11.97 21.48 -23.02
C THR A 592 -11.59 20.84 -21.69
N ARG A 593 -12.21 19.70 -21.36
CA ARG A 593 -11.97 18.98 -20.09
C ARG A 593 -11.45 17.57 -20.35
N LEU A 594 -10.13 17.45 -20.45
CA LEU A 594 -9.47 16.18 -20.78
C LEU A 594 -9.24 15.33 -19.52
N SER A 595 -9.30 14.01 -19.67
CA SER A 595 -8.89 13.09 -18.61
C SER A 595 -8.07 11.94 -19.19
N THR A 596 -6.81 11.89 -18.80
CA THR A 596 -5.80 11.02 -19.38
C THR A 596 -5.65 9.74 -18.57
N ALA A 597 -5.73 8.61 -19.26
CA ALA A 597 -5.43 7.28 -18.76
C ALA A 597 -4.08 6.81 -19.32
N PHE A 598 -3.10 6.52 -18.45
CA PHE A 598 -1.80 5.99 -18.88
C PHE A 598 -1.80 4.47 -18.95
N ASP A 599 -1.00 3.90 -19.84
CA ASP A 599 -0.78 2.45 -19.90
C ASP A 599 -0.06 1.96 -18.63
N SER A 600 -0.08 0.65 -18.40
CA SER A 600 0.56 0.09 -17.20
C SER A 600 2.07 0.38 -17.14
N THR A 601 2.76 0.39 -18.28
CA THR A 601 4.20 0.71 -18.37
C THR A 601 4.51 2.11 -17.81
N THR A 602 3.81 3.15 -18.26
CA THR A 602 3.91 4.51 -17.73
C THR A 602 3.39 4.61 -16.28
N LEU A 603 2.32 3.89 -15.90
CA LEU A 603 1.80 3.91 -14.53
C LEU A 603 2.83 3.42 -13.49
N TYR A 604 3.75 2.55 -13.91
CA TYR A 604 4.85 2.03 -13.08
C TYR A 604 6.16 2.81 -13.24
N GLY A 605 6.21 3.83 -14.10
CA GLY A 605 7.40 4.66 -14.30
C GLY A 605 8.52 3.97 -15.08
N GLU A 606 8.15 2.99 -15.92
CA GLU A 606 9.07 2.24 -16.77
C GLU A 606 9.02 2.76 -18.20
N ASP A 607 10.13 2.62 -18.92
CA ASP A 607 10.17 2.88 -20.36
C ASP A 607 9.65 1.65 -21.14
N PRO A 608 9.05 1.84 -22.33
CA PRO A 608 8.76 0.75 -23.26
C PRO A 608 10.01 -0.07 -23.60
N ASP A 609 9.87 -1.39 -23.62
CA ASP A 609 10.96 -2.34 -23.92
C ASP A 609 10.44 -3.43 -24.87
N THR A 610 11.35 -4.01 -25.64
CA THR A 610 11.15 -5.21 -26.46
C THR A 610 10.87 -6.49 -25.66
N ARG A 611 11.19 -6.51 -24.36
CA ARG A 611 10.91 -7.64 -23.49
C ARG A 611 9.40 -7.95 -23.49
N PRO A 612 8.94 -9.19 -23.75
CA PRO A 612 7.53 -9.47 -24.01
C PRO A 612 6.56 -9.04 -22.91
N ASP A 613 6.97 -9.11 -21.65
CA ASP A 613 6.17 -8.70 -20.49
C ASP A 613 6.02 -7.17 -20.33
N ILE A 614 6.84 -6.37 -21.02
CA ILE A 614 6.71 -4.92 -21.15
C ILE A 614 6.04 -4.57 -22.48
N TYR A 615 6.54 -5.14 -23.58
CA TYR A 615 6.05 -4.89 -24.93
C TYR A 615 4.53 -5.13 -25.06
N GLY A 616 4.06 -6.29 -24.60
CA GLY A 616 2.65 -6.68 -24.72
C GLY A 616 1.68 -5.79 -23.94
N ARG A 617 2.15 -4.99 -22.97
CA ARG A 617 1.32 -4.10 -22.16
C ARG A 617 1.46 -2.62 -22.54
N THR A 618 2.47 -2.25 -23.33
CA THR A 618 2.68 -0.87 -23.76
C THR A 618 1.59 -0.40 -24.72
N GLY A 619 0.96 0.73 -24.40
CA GLY A 619 -0.18 1.31 -25.12
C GLY A 619 -1.50 0.55 -24.93
N ASN A 620 -1.52 -0.50 -24.12
CA ASN A 620 -2.73 -1.22 -23.75
C ASN A 620 -3.34 -0.63 -22.47
N SER A 621 -4.67 -0.54 -22.44
CA SER A 621 -5.44 0.02 -21.31
C SER A 621 -5.11 1.48 -20.95
N GLY A 622 -4.36 2.19 -21.80
CA GLY A 622 -3.97 3.58 -21.61
C GLY A 622 -2.99 4.06 -22.69
N VAL A 623 -2.62 5.34 -22.63
CA VAL A 623 -1.61 5.94 -23.50
C VAL A 623 -0.20 5.68 -22.97
N SER A 624 0.73 5.34 -23.86
CA SER A 624 2.14 5.21 -23.50
C SER A 624 2.85 6.56 -23.58
N ILE A 625 3.41 7.01 -22.45
CA ILE A 625 4.19 8.25 -22.32
C ILE A 625 5.49 7.93 -21.59
N ALA A 626 6.61 7.97 -22.31
CA ALA A 626 7.94 7.74 -21.76
C ALA A 626 8.76 9.03 -21.69
N THR A 627 8.51 9.96 -22.62
CA THR A 627 9.31 11.18 -22.78
C THR A 627 8.49 12.46 -22.68
N LEU A 628 9.17 13.59 -22.48
CA LEU A 628 8.55 14.91 -22.59
C LEU A 628 7.95 15.14 -23.98
N ASP A 629 8.59 14.66 -25.04
CA ASP A 629 8.07 14.82 -26.41
C ASP A 629 6.77 14.05 -26.62
N ASP A 630 6.61 12.89 -25.99
CA ASP A 630 5.34 12.15 -25.99
C ASP A 630 4.24 12.92 -25.27
N MET A 631 4.56 13.57 -24.15
CA MET A 631 3.62 14.47 -23.46
C MET A 631 3.21 15.67 -24.33
N LYS A 632 4.15 16.25 -25.09
CA LYS A 632 3.86 17.32 -26.05
C LYS A 632 2.94 16.86 -27.17
N LYS A 633 3.22 15.69 -27.77
CA LYS A 633 2.36 15.08 -28.80
C LYS A 633 0.95 14.82 -28.27
N LEU A 634 0.84 14.32 -27.03
CA LEU A 634 -0.43 13.99 -26.40
C LEU A 634 -1.39 15.19 -26.32
N TYR A 635 -0.89 16.38 -26.01
CA TYR A 635 -1.71 17.60 -25.84
C TYR A 635 -1.57 18.60 -26.99
N SER A 636 -0.96 18.21 -28.10
CA SER A 636 -0.85 19.06 -29.28
C SER A 636 -2.23 19.53 -29.77
N GLY A 637 -2.35 20.82 -30.10
CA GLY A 637 -3.60 21.45 -30.53
C GLY A 637 -4.54 21.89 -29.41
N PHE A 638 -4.19 21.67 -28.14
CA PHE A 638 -4.89 22.24 -26.99
C PHE A 638 -4.04 23.31 -26.32
N ASP A 639 -4.58 24.52 -26.15
CA ASP A 639 -3.94 25.55 -25.32
C ASP A 639 -4.12 25.18 -23.84
N LEU A 640 -3.04 24.73 -23.21
CA LEU A 640 -3.01 24.30 -21.82
C LEU A 640 -3.10 25.46 -20.82
N CYS A 641 -2.85 26.69 -21.26
CA CYS A 641 -2.97 27.89 -20.42
C CYS A 641 -4.32 28.61 -20.60
N ALA A 642 -5.17 28.17 -21.54
CA ALA A 642 -6.49 28.76 -21.73
C ALA A 642 -7.35 28.58 -20.47
N PRO A 643 -8.12 29.61 -20.05
CA PRO A 643 -8.99 29.53 -18.87
C PRO A 643 -10.16 28.54 -19.04
N THR A 644 -10.42 28.09 -20.26
CA THR A 644 -11.46 27.12 -20.64
C THR A 644 -10.91 25.70 -20.83
N THR A 645 -9.61 25.49 -20.63
CA THR A 645 -8.95 24.18 -20.75
C THR A 645 -8.55 23.66 -19.38
N SER A 646 -8.87 22.40 -19.08
CA SER A 646 -8.35 21.70 -17.91
C SER A 646 -8.02 20.25 -18.22
N VAL A 647 -6.84 19.82 -17.80
CA VAL A 647 -6.36 18.45 -17.99
C VAL A 647 -6.28 17.75 -16.64
N SER A 648 -6.88 16.56 -16.56
CA SER A 648 -6.75 15.64 -15.44
C SER A 648 -5.91 14.46 -15.89
N MET A 649 -4.91 14.08 -15.11
CA MET A 649 -4.03 12.95 -15.44
C MET A 649 -4.04 11.97 -14.27
N THR A 650 -4.48 10.74 -14.50
CA THR A 650 -4.58 9.73 -13.43
C THR A 650 -3.26 8.98 -13.31
N ILE A 651 -2.40 9.41 -12.38
CA ILE A 651 -1.06 8.83 -12.14
C ILE A 651 -0.72 8.85 -10.64
N ASN A 652 0.04 7.85 -10.18
CA ASN A 652 0.38 7.66 -8.77
C ASN A 652 1.91 7.69 -8.54
N GLY A 653 2.59 6.53 -8.66
CA GLY A 653 4.01 6.38 -8.34
C GLY A 653 4.92 7.42 -9.01
N PRO A 654 4.92 7.51 -10.36
CA PRO A 654 5.75 8.47 -11.07
C PRO A 654 5.05 9.84 -11.27
N ALA A 655 4.00 10.16 -10.50
CA ALA A 655 3.26 11.41 -10.66
C ALA A 655 4.13 12.67 -10.66
N PRO A 656 5.19 12.81 -9.82
CA PRO A 656 6.07 13.99 -9.88
C PRO A 656 6.79 14.12 -11.23
N MET A 657 7.19 13.00 -11.85
CA MET A 657 7.86 12.99 -13.16
C MET A 657 6.89 13.42 -14.27
N LEU A 658 5.69 12.82 -14.31
CA LEU A 658 4.69 13.14 -15.33
C LEU A 658 4.14 14.58 -15.16
N LEU A 659 4.02 15.07 -13.93
CA LEU A 659 3.67 16.46 -13.66
C LEU A 659 4.76 17.41 -14.18
N ALA A 660 6.04 17.09 -14.00
CA ALA A 660 7.13 17.87 -14.56
C ALA A 660 7.07 17.90 -16.09
N MET A 661 6.78 16.75 -16.73
CA MET A 661 6.59 16.70 -18.20
C MET A 661 5.41 17.59 -18.65
N PHE A 662 4.28 17.55 -17.95
CA PHE A 662 3.12 18.37 -18.27
C PHE A 662 3.40 19.87 -18.09
N MET A 663 4.06 20.27 -17.00
CA MET A 663 4.41 21.67 -16.76
C MET A 663 5.36 22.20 -17.84
N ASN A 664 6.38 21.42 -18.22
CA ASN A 664 7.26 21.80 -19.33
C ASN A 664 6.51 21.85 -20.66
N THR A 665 5.56 20.95 -20.91
CA THR A 665 4.71 21.00 -22.10
C THR A 665 3.90 22.30 -22.17
N ALA A 666 3.28 22.72 -21.07
CA ALA A 666 2.51 23.96 -21.01
C ALA A 666 3.39 25.21 -21.17
N ILE A 667 4.59 25.21 -20.58
CA ILE A 667 5.57 26.29 -20.72
C ILE A 667 6.03 26.39 -22.19
N ASP A 668 6.44 25.28 -22.78
CA ASP A 668 6.96 25.23 -24.15
C ASP A 668 5.90 25.70 -25.17
N GLN A 669 4.62 25.38 -24.96
CA GLN A 669 3.52 25.91 -25.79
C GLN A 669 3.51 27.45 -25.82
N GLN A 670 3.66 28.11 -24.67
CA GLN A 670 3.64 29.57 -24.60
C GLN A 670 4.91 30.20 -25.17
N VAL A 671 6.06 29.55 -24.97
CA VAL A 671 7.32 29.95 -25.62
C VAL A 671 7.21 29.86 -27.14
N GLU A 672 6.67 28.76 -27.67
CA GLU A 672 6.43 28.61 -29.10
C GLU A 672 5.46 29.67 -29.66
N CYS A 673 4.38 29.98 -28.93
CA CYS A 673 3.46 31.05 -29.31
C CYS A 673 4.18 32.41 -29.36
N PHE A 674 5.04 32.70 -28.39
CA PHE A 674 5.82 33.95 -28.36
C PHE A 674 6.85 34.01 -29.48
N LEU A 675 7.56 32.92 -29.77
CA LEU A 675 8.58 32.88 -30.84
C LEU A 675 7.97 32.92 -32.25
N LYS A 676 6.70 32.51 -32.41
CA LYS A 676 5.95 32.60 -33.67
C LYS A 676 5.31 33.97 -33.90
N ALA A 677 5.04 34.73 -32.84
CA ALA A 677 4.48 36.08 -32.89
C ALA A 677 5.56 37.10 -33.25
#